data_AF-A0A0F8XFJ4-F1
#
_entry.id   AF-A0A0F8XFJ4-F1
#
_cell.length_a   1.000
_cell.length_b   1.000
_cell.length_c   1.000
_cell.angle_alpha   90.00
_cell.angle_beta   90.00
_cell.angle_gamma   90.00
#
_symmetry.space_group_name_H-M   'P 1'
#
loop_
_entity.id
_entity.type
_entity.pdbx_description
1 polymer ?
#
loop_
_entity_poly.entity_id
_entity_poly.type
_entity_poly.pdbx_seq_one_letter_code
_entity_poly.pdbx_strand_id
1 'polypeptide(L)'
;MKNEKKNMKKTTRSIAFFLIFSTIVLPILPAFTVAQGGTVIFRRSTASLVGDWDPAITDWYNALVGSYLYNALEYPIGTPIYSSAGLDYPIGDEWIPILVTDWILEPWPEENNSVGFVNTGGYKSTTFTLREGVTFTDGSAWNATVFKWNIDRVHLINGNYTGMAYGNDEWEEQEGNLLGTMLVEDNKAYFTASWNNSEYDSPNLGLLEPSILPDVLDYAWYDLGPNASLVDYPGVTILANNTVRNPNPYGGWDNVSSAAIHWAPYDRYPGVAKVEILVNQASGGTIKVYHNTWSSAMGTFVNYPMLSYQAYKDEYTVHGIYGYENGVKDASNPTIVDHMIGTGPYVYVEHDETGTPPGGYLLKNENYWNKTALEADGLFEVDRVEIIKFPAGELGADAQNTAMLTHAIDFAWDSMFQPLDYNAVVNNPNIRYEEQAASEYKTNVVLNAINETWWAWPWADAFRKGQYPMAGNFSAGGVPQAMRKAMSFAFNYDLMITTVLNGRAVRNGGILGTANLYYNESVDIADYNVTKAREILLTTEADTSGEVFTLYGAWEGYSPNPDLYNFSKMVATRGLTASSPNADWVWVAENNPIYTFNFYYDSAHQDVYNVMVASFKQIGVALVADVSNKVNTIIWDTVRIGHLTTFDGDHSLFSVNGWVMDEHMPHDVPELNTFWHYVDPDRGRWRTQALGAGSAGITSWHYWGNFGFNFDARVDKIYDRIVMSNPTERKQWYSKLAEIQQNDKYGVMFLYEAREGWAMWKDFETFIVADKEGWLSGLYGGISNHFLRYVGLSVEYPLIPGSPLLITLTVSVVSTLGIVYALMRKKKLR
;
A
#
# COMPACT_ATOMS: atom_id res chain seq x y z
N MET A 1 7.16 -44.51 61.56
CA MET A 1 7.22 -43.07 61.93
C MET A 1 8.61 -42.48 62.24
N LYS A 2 9.46 -43.03 63.13
CA LYS A 2 10.79 -42.42 63.41
C LYS A 2 11.77 -42.50 62.23
N ASN A 3 11.68 -43.55 61.39
CA ASN A 3 12.54 -43.71 60.21
C ASN A 3 12.09 -42.91 58.97
N GLU A 4 10.78 -42.70 58.77
CA GLU A 4 10.28 -41.82 57.68
C GLU A 4 10.65 -40.35 57.89
N LYS A 5 10.61 -39.86 59.13
CA LYS A 5 11.05 -38.49 59.46
C LYS A 5 12.55 -38.26 59.16
N LYS A 6 13.37 -39.31 59.17
CA LYS A 6 14.80 -39.23 58.88
C LYS A 6 15.09 -39.17 57.37
N ASN A 7 14.37 -39.96 56.57
CA ASN A 7 14.53 -39.95 55.11
C ASN A 7 14.00 -38.65 54.48
N MET A 8 12.87 -38.14 54.93
CA MET A 8 12.28 -36.91 54.40
C MET A 8 13.17 -35.68 54.66
N LYS A 9 13.89 -35.63 55.79
CA LYS A 9 14.87 -34.56 56.09
C LYS A 9 16.08 -34.57 55.16
N LYS A 10 16.46 -35.74 54.62
CA LYS A 10 17.59 -35.88 53.70
C LYS A 10 17.21 -35.39 52.31
N THR A 11 16.01 -35.73 51.83
CA THR A 11 15.48 -35.29 50.53
C THR A 11 15.27 -33.78 50.45
N THR A 12 14.75 -33.14 51.51
CA THR A 12 14.56 -31.67 51.52
C THR A 12 15.89 -30.91 51.47
N ARG A 13 16.94 -31.44 52.11
CA ARG A 13 18.27 -30.83 52.07
C ARG A 13 18.94 -30.98 50.71
N SER A 14 18.76 -32.13 50.04
CA SER A 14 19.25 -32.35 48.69
C SER A 14 18.55 -31.48 47.66
N ILE A 15 17.23 -31.29 47.76
CA ILE A 15 16.47 -30.40 46.85
C ILE A 15 16.87 -28.93 47.06
N ALA A 16 17.00 -28.48 48.30
CA ALA A 16 17.48 -27.12 48.58
C ALA A 16 18.92 -26.91 48.09
N PHE A 17 19.80 -27.91 48.25
CA PHE A 17 21.16 -27.85 47.71
C PHE A 17 21.16 -27.81 46.19
N PHE A 18 20.36 -28.63 45.50
CA PHE A 18 20.27 -28.60 44.04
C PHE A 18 19.71 -27.29 43.52
N LEU A 19 18.68 -26.73 44.17
CA LEU A 19 18.12 -25.43 43.79
C LEU A 19 19.13 -24.30 44.01
N ILE A 20 19.86 -24.30 45.13
CA ILE A 20 20.91 -23.30 45.40
C ILE A 20 22.09 -23.48 44.43
N PHE A 21 22.51 -24.71 44.16
CA PHE A 21 23.61 -24.99 43.24
C PHE A 21 23.22 -24.63 41.80
N SER A 22 21.99 -24.91 41.36
CA SER A 22 21.53 -24.57 40.02
C SER A 22 21.27 -23.07 39.84
N THR A 23 20.90 -22.35 40.91
CA THR A 23 20.64 -20.90 40.84
C THR A 23 21.86 -20.03 41.10
N ILE A 24 22.87 -20.54 41.82
CA ILE A 24 24.09 -19.78 42.14
C ILE A 24 25.28 -20.22 41.30
N VAL A 25 25.49 -21.52 41.04
CA VAL A 25 26.74 -22.00 40.42
C VAL A 25 26.66 -22.04 38.89
N LEU A 26 25.53 -22.44 38.31
CA LEU A 26 25.36 -22.46 36.85
C LEU A 26 25.52 -21.09 36.18
N PRO A 27 25.09 -19.95 36.77
CA PRO A 27 25.35 -18.63 36.19
C PRO A 27 26.80 -18.13 36.34
N ILE A 28 27.61 -18.76 37.21
CA ILE A 28 29.00 -18.34 37.52
C ILE A 28 30.03 -19.16 36.71
N LEU A 29 29.62 -20.23 36.05
CA LEU A 29 30.52 -20.92 35.11
C LEU A 29 30.82 -19.96 33.96
N PRO A 30 32.10 -19.61 33.71
CA PRO A 30 32.45 -18.84 32.52
C PRO A 30 31.96 -19.66 31.32
N ALA A 31 31.06 -19.09 30.54
CA ALA A 31 30.71 -19.65 29.25
C ALA A 31 32.00 -19.69 28.44
N PHE A 32 32.60 -20.87 28.30
CA PHE A 32 33.67 -21.07 27.34
C PHE A 32 33.02 -20.94 25.96
N THR A 33 33.04 -19.74 25.40
CA THR A 33 32.78 -19.52 23.98
C THR A 33 33.92 -20.19 23.22
N VAL A 34 33.74 -21.47 22.91
CA VAL A 34 34.51 -22.11 21.85
C VAL A 34 34.11 -21.38 20.58
N ALA A 35 35.06 -20.69 19.95
CA ALA A 35 34.87 -20.10 18.63
C ALA A 35 34.67 -21.24 17.62
N GLN A 36 33.46 -21.79 17.56
CA GLN A 36 32.97 -22.47 16.38
C GLN A 36 32.74 -21.37 15.34
N GLY A 37 33.13 -21.59 14.09
CA GLY A 37 32.70 -20.74 12.97
C GLY A 37 31.18 -20.80 12.90
N GLY A 38 30.52 -19.93 13.65
CA GLY A 38 29.09 -19.94 13.84
C GLY A 38 28.39 -19.42 12.60
N THR A 39 27.24 -20.00 12.29
CA THR A 39 26.31 -19.47 11.30
C THR A 39 26.04 -17.99 11.60
N VAL A 40 26.28 -17.12 10.62
CA VAL A 40 25.94 -15.70 10.72
C VAL A 40 24.45 -15.57 10.46
N ILE A 41 23.71 -15.13 11.48
CA ILE A 41 22.25 -14.98 11.43
C ILE A 41 21.93 -13.48 11.47
N PHE A 42 21.12 -13.01 10.52
CA PHE A 42 20.58 -11.66 10.48
C PHE A 42 19.07 -11.68 10.75
N ARG A 43 18.62 -10.96 11.76
CA ARG A 43 17.24 -10.92 12.25
C ARG A 43 16.59 -9.59 11.88
N ARG A 44 15.59 -9.64 11.03
CA ARG A 44 14.86 -8.47 10.54
C ARG A 44 13.45 -8.45 11.10
N SER A 45 13.00 -7.29 11.57
CA SER A 45 11.59 -7.11 11.94
C SER A 45 10.68 -6.86 10.74
N THR A 46 9.39 -7.16 10.92
CA THR A 46 8.28 -6.71 10.07
C THR A 46 7.02 -6.56 10.92
N ALA A 47 6.14 -5.60 10.61
CA ALA A 47 4.77 -5.55 11.13
C ALA A 47 3.70 -5.86 10.07
N SER A 48 4.11 -6.04 8.81
CA SER A 48 3.18 -6.29 7.73
C SER A 48 2.48 -7.63 7.91
N LEU A 49 1.22 -7.70 7.48
CA LEU A 49 0.52 -8.98 7.35
C LEU A 49 1.25 -9.85 6.33
N VAL A 50 1.22 -11.17 6.49
CA VAL A 50 1.57 -12.06 5.39
C VAL A 50 0.33 -12.12 4.51
N GLY A 51 0.49 -11.69 3.25
CA GLY A 51 -0.53 -11.82 2.23
C GLY A 51 -0.21 -13.01 1.32
N ASP A 52 -0.62 -12.92 0.06
CA ASP A 52 -0.31 -13.94 -0.95
C ASP A 52 1.17 -14.03 -1.27
N TRP A 53 1.62 -15.20 -1.72
CA TRP A 53 3.00 -15.46 -2.13
C TRP A 53 3.30 -15.07 -3.58
N ASP A 54 2.27 -14.67 -4.32
CA ASP A 54 2.34 -14.43 -5.76
C ASP A 54 2.32 -12.95 -6.11
N PRO A 55 3.44 -12.39 -6.60
CA PRO A 55 3.49 -11.00 -7.03
C PRO A 55 2.41 -10.58 -8.04
N ALA A 56 1.80 -11.53 -8.78
CA ALA A 56 0.71 -11.23 -9.71
C ALA A 56 -0.59 -10.80 -9.00
N ILE A 57 -0.87 -11.32 -7.81
CA ILE A 57 -2.14 -11.09 -7.06
C ILE A 57 -1.91 -10.42 -5.70
N THR A 58 -0.68 -10.43 -5.21
CA THR A 58 -0.28 -9.86 -3.92
C THR A 58 -0.40 -8.34 -3.93
N ASP A 59 -1.04 -7.78 -2.91
CA ASP A 59 -0.98 -6.34 -2.64
C ASP A 59 0.45 -5.86 -2.34
N TRP A 60 0.72 -4.58 -2.56
CA TRP A 60 2.05 -4.01 -2.31
C TRP A 60 2.39 -3.89 -0.81
N TYR A 61 1.48 -4.25 0.10
CA TYR A 61 1.53 -3.90 1.51
C TYR A 61 1.59 -5.13 2.43
N ASN A 62 2.48 -6.07 2.11
CA ASN A 62 2.61 -7.28 2.91
C ASN A 62 4.07 -7.68 3.19
N ALA A 63 4.24 -8.57 4.15
CA ALA A 63 5.54 -9.08 4.59
C ALA A 63 6.26 -9.84 3.48
N LEU A 64 5.55 -10.38 2.49
CA LEU A 64 6.15 -10.98 1.30
C LEU A 64 7.02 -9.95 0.60
N VAL A 65 6.42 -8.85 0.14
CA VAL A 65 7.11 -7.82 -0.64
C VAL A 65 8.24 -7.23 0.19
N GLY A 66 7.97 -6.82 1.42
CA GLY A 66 8.97 -6.10 2.24
C GLY A 66 10.12 -6.96 2.77
N SER A 67 9.90 -8.27 3.02
CA SER A 67 10.86 -9.09 3.77
C SER A 67 11.34 -10.35 3.06
N TYR A 68 10.53 -10.97 2.21
CA TYR A 68 10.90 -12.25 1.59
C TYR A 68 11.24 -12.12 0.10
N LEU A 69 10.46 -11.34 -0.65
CA LEU A 69 10.51 -11.28 -2.11
C LEU A 69 11.90 -10.87 -2.61
N TYR A 70 12.47 -9.78 -2.10
CA TYR A 70 13.81 -9.31 -2.47
C TYR A 70 14.95 -10.27 -2.06
N ASN A 71 14.65 -11.28 -1.24
CA ASN A 71 15.61 -12.29 -0.81
C ASN A 71 15.49 -13.58 -1.61
N ALA A 72 14.26 -14.03 -1.89
CA ALA A 72 13.97 -15.29 -2.56
C ALA A 72 13.89 -15.17 -4.09
N LEU A 73 13.52 -14.00 -4.59
CA LEU A 73 13.31 -13.71 -6.00
C LEU A 73 14.18 -12.52 -6.43
N GLU A 74 14.40 -12.34 -7.74
CA GLU A 74 15.03 -11.12 -8.28
C GLU A 74 14.16 -10.50 -9.36
N TYR A 75 14.27 -9.18 -9.46
CA TYR A 75 13.68 -8.41 -10.54
C TYR A 75 14.53 -8.53 -11.81
N PRO A 76 13.91 -8.36 -12.99
CA PRO A 76 14.62 -8.26 -14.26
C PRO A 76 15.69 -7.18 -14.24
N ILE A 77 15.31 -6.00 -13.74
CA ILE A 77 16.09 -4.77 -13.74
C ILE A 77 15.90 -4.10 -12.37
N GLY A 78 16.95 -3.45 -11.88
CA GLY A 78 16.88 -2.66 -10.67
C GLY A 78 16.61 -1.21 -10.99
N THR A 79 15.82 -0.56 -10.15
CA THR A 79 15.62 0.88 -10.19
C THR A 79 16.18 1.52 -8.92
N PRO A 80 16.89 2.66 -9.05
CA PRO A 80 17.18 3.50 -7.91
C PRO A 80 15.88 3.96 -7.26
N ILE A 81 15.87 4.02 -5.93
CA ILE A 81 14.68 4.37 -5.09
C ILE A 81 14.19 5.80 -5.34
N TYR A 82 15.02 6.61 -6.01
CA TYR A 82 14.71 7.99 -6.36
C TYR A 82 15.04 8.23 -7.83
N SER A 83 14.69 7.26 -8.68
CA SER A 83 14.75 7.41 -10.12
C SER A 83 14.11 8.75 -10.52
N SER A 84 14.71 9.43 -11.50
CA SER A 84 14.09 10.60 -12.13
C SER A 84 12.92 10.20 -13.04
N ALA A 85 12.65 8.89 -13.17
CA ALA A 85 11.63 8.31 -14.03
C ALA A 85 11.71 8.82 -15.48
N GLY A 86 12.91 9.18 -15.96
CA GLY A 86 13.09 9.76 -17.29
C GLY A 86 13.12 11.30 -17.33
N LEU A 87 13.06 12.00 -16.20
CA LEU A 87 13.01 13.47 -16.13
C LEU A 87 14.38 14.12 -16.32
N ASP A 88 15.40 13.62 -15.63
CA ASP A 88 16.76 14.17 -15.65
C ASP A 88 17.65 13.47 -16.68
N TYR A 89 17.41 12.17 -16.90
CA TYR A 89 18.12 11.32 -17.85
C TYR A 89 17.13 10.39 -18.56
N PRO A 90 17.45 9.81 -19.73
CA PRO A 90 16.65 8.73 -20.30
C PRO A 90 16.46 7.60 -19.27
N ILE A 91 15.24 7.06 -19.13
CA ILE A 91 14.96 6.04 -18.08
C ILE A 91 15.87 4.82 -18.18
N GLY A 92 16.27 4.44 -19.40
CA GLY A 92 17.19 3.35 -19.64
C GLY A 92 18.61 3.60 -19.11
N ASP A 93 19.01 4.85 -18.89
CA ASP A 93 20.33 5.17 -18.33
C ASP A 93 20.33 5.07 -16.79
N GLU A 94 19.15 5.02 -16.17
CA GLU A 94 18.98 4.89 -14.72
C GLU A 94 18.82 3.45 -14.25
N TRP A 95 18.47 2.55 -15.16
CA TRP A 95 18.26 1.14 -14.88
C TRP A 95 19.55 0.42 -14.48
N ILE A 96 19.46 -0.44 -13.48
CA ILE A 96 20.57 -1.22 -12.91
C ILE A 96 20.49 -2.66 -13.43
N PRO A 97 21.53 -3.19 -14.09
CA PRO A 97 21.53 -4.56 -14.57
C PRO A 97 21.43 -5.61 -13.44
N ILE A 98 20.41 -6.48 -13.50
CA ILE A 98 20.26 -7.66 -12.64
C ILE A 98 20.17 -8.90 -13.53
N LEU A 99 18.99 -9.51 -13.69
CA LEU A 99 18.73 -10.63 -14.58
C LEU A 99 18.73 -10.22 -16.05
N VAL A 100 18.56 -8.93 -16.33
CA VAL A 100 18.74 -8.29 -17.63
C VAL A 100 20.03 -7.50 -17.60
N THR A 101 20.87 -7.67 -18.62
CA THR A 101 22.17 -6.99 -18.73
C THR A 101 22.18 -5.81 -19.69
N ASP A 102 21.21 -5.72 -20.59
CA ASP A 102 21.11 -4.65 -21.58
C ASP A 102 19.66 -4.48 -22.07
N TRP A 103 19.32 -3.30 -22.57
CA TRP A 103 17.98 -2.98 -23.06
C TRP A 103 17.97 -1.95 -24.19
N ILE A 104 16.98 -2.06 -25.06
CA ILE A 104 16.69 -1.10 -26.13
C ILE A 104 15.24 -0.67 -26.01
N LEU A 105 15.02 0.64 -25.84
CA LEU A 105 13.71 1.25 -25.75
C LEU A 105 13.30 1.83 -27.12
N GLU A 106 12.14 1.44 -27.62
CA GLU A 106 11.51 2.02 -28.82
C GLU A 106 10.33 2.88 -28.36
N PRO A 107 10.46 4.21 -28.24
CA PRO A 107 9.36 5.08 -27.81
C PRO A 107 8.25 5.12 -28.86
N TRP A 108 7.03 5.44 -28.43
CA TRP A 108 5.98 5.82 -29.37
C TRP A 108 6.33 7.16 -30.05
N PRO A 109 5.94 7.39 -31.32
CA PRO A 109 6.12 8.69 -31.95
C PRO A 109 5.14 9.71 -31.36
N GLU A 110 5.54 10.97 -31.23
CA GLU A 110 4.62 12.04 -30.83
C GLU A 110 3.50 12.21 -31.86
N GLU A 111 2.24 12.03 -31.43
CA GLU A 111 1.09 12.03 -32.35
C GLU A 111 -0.14 12.71 -31.74
N ASN A 112 -0.88 13.45 -32.58
CA ASN A 112 -2.14 14.04 -32.16
C ASN A 112 -3.24 12.97 -32.02
N ASN A 113 -3.95 13.01 -30.90
CA ASN A 113 -5.14 12.21 -30.67
C ASN A 113 -6.43 12.98 -31.02
N SER A 114 -7.57 12.28 -30.93
CA SER A 114 -8.88 12.83 -31.29
C SER A 114 -9.40 13.90 -30.32
N VAL A 115 -8.87 13.97 -29.09
CA VAL A 115 -9.22 14.98 -28.07
C VAL A 115 -8.45 16.30 -28.28
N GLY A 116 -7.55 16.34 -29.26
CA GLY A 116 -6.87 17.57 -29.70
C GLY A 116 -5.57 17.85 -28.97
N PHE A 117 -4.85 16.81 -28.55
CA PHE A 117 -3.48 16.95 -28.04
C PHE A 117 -2.52 15.88 -28.50
N VAL A 118 -1.23 16.16 -28.32
CA VAL A 118 -0.14 15.28 -28.69
C VAL A 118 0.13 14.30 -27.54
N ASN A 119 0.05 13.01 -27.80
CA ASN A 119 0.59 12.00 -26.89
C ASN A 119 2.12 12.04 -27.00
N THR A 120 2.82 12.17 -25.87
CA THR A 120 4.27 12.36 -25.83
C THR A 120 5.01 11.29 -25.01
N GLY A 121 4.29 10.43 -24.28
CA GLY A 121 4.86 9.40 -23.40
C GLY A 121 5.05 8.00 -24.01
N GLY A 122 5.37 7.04 -23.14
CA GLY A 122 5.28 5.61 -23.41
C GLY A 122 6.34 5.00 -24.33
N TYR A 123 6.37 3.66 -24.33
CA TYR A 123 7.24 2.85 -25.20
C TYR A 123 6.40 1.90 -26.02
N LYS A 124 6.67 1.84 -27.32
CA LYS A 124 6.07 0.86 -28.24
C LYS A 124 6.61 -0.53 -27.99
N SER A 125 7.93 -0.64 -27.75
CA SER A 125 8.54 -1.91 -27.39
C SER A 125 9.80 -1.73 -26.57
N THR A 126 10.15 -2.79 -25.84
CA THR A 126 11.42 -2.90 -25.13
C THR A 126 12.07 -4.23 -25.48
N THR A 127 13.33 -4.18 -25.92
CA THR A 127 14.14 -5.39 -26.15
C THR A 127 15.10 -5.56 -24.99
N PHE A 128 15.13 -6.73 -24.38
CA PHE A 128 16.00 -7.06 -23.25
C PHE A 128 16.98 -8.17 -23.61
N THR A 129 18.22 -8.01 -23.16
CA THR A 129 19.24 -9.07 -23.17
C THR A 129 19.34 -9.66 -21.77
N LEU A 130 19.09 -10.96 -21.66
CA LEU A 130 19.03 -11.68 -20.39
C LEU A 130 20.42 -12.20 -19.99
N ARG A 131 20.71 -12.17 -18.70
CA ARG A 131 21.95 -12.69 -18.12
C ARG A 131 22.04 -14.21 -18.31
N GLU A 132 23.20 -14.65 -18.80
CA GLU A 132 23.54 -16.08 -18.89
C GLU A 132 24.08 -16.62 -17.56
N GLY A 133 23.94 -17.93 -17.35
CA GLY A 133 24.47 -18.64 -16.18
C GLY A 133 23.65 -18.46 -14.90
N VAL A 134 22.43 -17.94 -15.00
CA VAL A 134 21.50 -17.81 -13.87
C VAL A 134 20.63 -19.05 -13.76
N THR A 135 20.44 -19.53 -12.53
CA THR A 135 19.54 -20.63 -12.18
C THR A 135 18.60 -20.23 -11.05
N PHE A 136 17.41 -20.83 -11.04
CA PHE A 136 16.51 -20.82 -9.90
C PHE A 136 17.07 -21.67 -8.75
N THR A 137 16.50 -21.51 -7.55
CA THR A 137 16.87 -22.28 -6.36
C THR A 137 16.57 -23.78 -6.47
N ASP A 138 15.70 -24.19 -7.41
CA ASP A 138 15.46 -25.59 -7.78
C ASP A 138 16.48 -26.14 -8.80
N GLY A 139 17.43 -25.31 -9.25
CA GLY A 139 18.46 -25.65 -10.23
C GLY A 139 18.02 -25.54 -11.70
N SER A 140 16.76 -25.19 -11.97
CA SER A 140 16.29 -24.92 -13.33
C SER A 140 16.91 -23.63 -13.88
N ALA A 141 17.04 -23.53 -15.20
CA ALA A 141 17.73 -22.41 -15.83
C ALA A 141 16.82 -21.19 -16.02
N TRP A 142 17.36 -20.00 -15.78
CA TRP A 142 16.76 -18.72 -16.14
C TRP A 142 17.03 -18.41 -17.62
N ASN A 143 16.00 -18.29 -18.45
CA ASN A 143 16.12 -18.00 -19.89
C ASN A 143 14.90 -17.26 -20.46
N ALA A 144 14.94 -16.97 -21.77
CA ALA A 144 13.88 -16.24 -22.46
C ALA A 144 12.50 -16.92 -22.43
N THR A 145 12.43 -18.26 -22.43
CA THR A 145 11.18 -19.00 -22.22
C THR A 145 10.58 -18.70 -20.85
N VAL A 146 11.41 -18.68 -19.80
CA VAL A 146 10.92 -18.43 -18.43
C VAL A 146 10.54 -16.97 -18.21
N PHE A 147 11.31 -16.01 -18.76
CA PHE A 147 10.95 -14.60 -18.71
C PHE A 147 9.63 -14.32 -19.44
N LYS A 148 9.44 -14.94 -20.61
CA LYS A 148 8.16 -14.89 -21.34
C LYS A 148 7.01 -15.41 -20.49
N TRP A 149 7.15 -16.60 -19.91
CA TRP A 149 6.09 -17.22 -19.11
C TRP A 149 5.70 -16.35 -17.92
N ASN A 150 6.67 -15.75 -17.21
CA ASN A 150 6.37 -14.87 -16.07
C ASN A 150 5.51 -13.66 -16.48
N ILE A 151 5.82 -13.01 -17.61
CA ILE A 151 5.02 -11.87 -18.11
C ILE A 151 3.63 -12.35 -18.56
N ASP A 152 3.56 -13.41 -19.36
CA ASP A 152 2.29 -13.93 -19.87
C ASP A 152 1.37 -14.37 -18.74
N ARG A 153 1.91 -15.04 -17.73
CA ARG A 153 1.19 -15.50 -16.54
C ARG A 153 0.48 -14.38 -15.81
N VAL A 154 1.16 -13.25 -15.58
CA VAL A 154 0.54 -12.07 -14.93
C VAL A 154 -0.70 -11.63 -15.70
N HIS A 155 -0.62 -11.57 -17.04
CA HIS A 155 -1.77 -11.22 -17.86
C HIS A 155 -2.86 -12.30 -17.86
N LEU A 156 -2.49 -13.58 -17.90
CA LEU A 156 -3.45 -14.69 -17.86
C LEU A 156 -4.27 -14.68 -16.56
N ILE A 157 -3.62 -14.39 -15.42
CA ILE A 157 -4.25 -14.31 -14.10
C ILE A 157 -5.06 -13.01 -13.99
N ASN A 158 -4.44 -11.84 -14.14
CA ASN A 158 -5.07 -10.54 -13.88
C ASN A 158 -6.15 -10.20 -14.92
N GLY A 159 -5.97 -10.64 -16.16
CA GLY A 159 -6.99 -10.52 -17.20
C GLY A 159 -8.06 -11.61 -17.16
N ASN A 160 -7.93 -12.60 -16.26
CA ASN A 160 -8.75 -13.82 -16.21
C ASN A 160 -9.02 -14.40 -17.61
N TYR A 161 -7.99 -14.47 -18.46
CA TYR A 161 -8.15 -14.90 -19.86
C TYR A 161 -8.46 -16.39 -20.00
N THR A 162 -8.45 -17.15 -18.90
CA THR A 162 -8.80 -18.58 -18.91
C THR A 162 -10.16 -18.88 -18.30
N GLY A 163 -10.78 -17.91 -17.63
CA GLY A 163 -11.99 -18.16 -16.81
C GLY A 163 -11.73 -19.09 -15.63
N MET A 164 -10.46 -19.32 -15.27
CA MET A 164 -10.02 -20.26 -14.23
C MET A 164 -9.14 -19.59 -13.18
N ALA A 165 -9.17 -18.27 -13.03
CA ALA A 165 -8.60 -17.61 -11.86
C ALA A 165 -9.42 -18.02 -10.61
N TYR A 166 -9.28 -19.27 -10.15
CA TYR A 166 -9.94 -19.82 -8.98
C TYR A 166 -9.29 -19.26 -7.71
N GLY A 167 -10.11 -18.93 -6.71
CA GLY A 167 -9.66 -18.62 -5.36
C GLY A 167 -10.32 -17.39 -4.75
N ASN A 168 -11.03 -16.59 -5.55
CA ASN A 168 -11.76 -15.46 -5.01
C ASN A 168 -13.05 -15.22 -5.81
N ASP A 169 -14.10 -15.97 -5.46
CA ASP A 169 -15.46 -15.71 -5.96
C ASP A 169 -15.92 -14.28 -5.59
N GLU A 170 -15.25 -13.59 -4.65
CA GLU A 170 -15.45 -12.16 -4.37
C GLU A 170 -14.67 -11.22 -5.33
N TRP A 171 -13.61 -11.71 -6.00
CA TRP A 171 -12.94 -10.99 -7.10
C TRP A 171 -13.68 -11.07 -8.44
N GLU A 172 -14.77 -11.85 -8.52
CA GLU A 172 -15.66 -11.82 -9.68
C GLU A 172 -16.23 -10.41 -9.93
N GLU A 173 -16.22 -9.52 -8.92
CA GLU A 173 -16.60 -8.10 -9.03
C GLU A 173 -15.52 -7.11 -8.57
N GLN A 174 -14.46 -7.55 -7.89
CA GLN A 174 -13.52 -6.69 -7.17
C GLN A 174 -12.05 -6.97 -7.57
N GLU A 175 -11.38 -5.93 -8.07
CA GLU A 175 -9.92 -5.70 -7.98
C GLU A 175 -8.89 -6.38 -8.89
N GLY A 176 -9.08 -7.59 -9.42
CA GLY A 176 -8.01 -8.25 -10.22
C GLY A 176 -7.61 -7.50 -11.51
N ASN A 177 -8.32 -6.42 -11.87
CA ASN A 177 -8.57 -6.04 -13.25
C ASN A 177 -7.88 -4.75 -13.74
N LEU A 178 -7.00 -4.09 -12.98
CA LEU A 178 -6.33 -2.85 -13.44
C LEU A 178 -4.80 -2.96 -13.59
N LEU A 179 -4.17 -3.94 -12.95
CA LEU A 179 -2.73 -4.14 -13.04
C LEU A 179 -2.39 -4.92 -14.31
N GLY A 180 -2.38 -4.20 -15.44
CA GLY A 180 -1.93 -4.72 -16.73
C GLY A 180 -3.02 -4.92 -17.79
N THR A 181 -4.27 -4.49 -17.56
CA THR A 181 -5.28 -4.32 -18.63
C THR A 181 -5.93 -2.94 -18.54
N MET A 182 -6.36 -2.38 -19.67
CA MET A 182 -6.92 -1.03 -19.78
C MET A 182 -8.25 -1.05 -20.50
N LEU A 183 -9.19 -0.19 -20.10
CA LEU A 183 -10.48 -0.04 -20.78
C LEU A 183 -10.31 0.65 -22.14
N VAL A 184 -10.81 0.02 -23.19
CA VAL A 184 -10.79 0.52 -24.58
C VAL A 184 -11.56 1.83 -24.66
N GLU A 185 -12.79 1.87 -24.17
CA GLU A 185 -13.66 3.06 -24.28
C GLU A 185 -13.03 4.28 -23.58
N ASP A 186 -12.34 4.06 -22.45
CA ASP A 186 -11.66 5.14 -21.74
C ASP A 186 -10.44 5.68 -22.48
N ASN A 187 -9.81 4.85 -23.32
CA ASN A 187 -8.59 5.20 -24.02
C ASN A 187 -8.80 5.54 -25.51
N LYS A 188 -9.96 5.19 -26.08
CA LYS A 188 -10.27 5.33 -27.50
C LYS A 188 -10.08 6.75 -28.02
N ALA A 189 -10.44 7.75 -27.22
CA ALA A 189 -10.28 9.14 -27.59
C ALA A 189 -8.79 9.54 -27.74
N TYR A 190 -7.89 8.80 -27.07
CA TYR A 190 -6.45 8.99 -27.07
C TYR A 190 -5.72 8.14 -28.12
N PHE A 191 -6.43 7.28 -28.86
CA PHE A 191 -5.83 6.50 -29.94
C PHE A 191 -5.26 7.42 -31.02
N THR A 192 -4.17 6.95 -31.62
CA THR A 192 -3.43 7.65 -32.67
C THR A 192 -3.25 6.74 -33.88
N ALA A 193 -2.61 7.23 -34.94
CA ALA A 193 -2.37 6.41 -36.13
C ALA A 193 -1.41 5.24 -35.84
N SER A 194 -0.40 5.47 -34.99
CA SER A 194 0.56 4.44 -34.60
C SER A 194 0.09 3.58 -33.43
N TRP A 195 -0.83 4.07 -32.61
CA TRP A 195 -1.41 3.35 -31.48
C TRP A 195 -2.93 3.30 -31.59
N ASN A 196 -3.40 2.35 -32.38
CA ASN A 196 -4.83 2.11 -32.58
C ASN A 196 -5.20 0.71 -32.11
N ASN A 197 -5.83 0.63 -30.94
CA ASN A 197 -6.31 -0.62 -30.35
C ASN A 197 -7.75 -0.94 -30.77
N SER A 198 -8.23 -0.43 -31.91
CA SER A 198 -9.59 -0.66 -32.41
C SER A 198 -9.90 -2.13 -32.70
N GLU A 199 -8.90 -3.01 -32.76
CA GLU A 199 -9.12 -4.45 -32.86
C GLU A 199 -9.66 -5.08 -31.56
N TYR A 200 -9.51 -4.37 -30.43
CA TYR A 200 -10.14 -4.68 -29.15
C TYR A 200 -11.46 -3.92 -28.96
N ASP A 201 -11.74 -2.95 -29.83
CA ASP A 201 -13.00 -2.21 -29.88
C ASP A 201 -13.99 -3.04 -30.70
N SER A 202 -14.86 -3.80 -30.02
CA SER A 202 -15.91 -4.54 -30.72
C SER A 202 -16.79 -3.55 -31.49
N PRO A 203 -16.90 -3.62 -32.84
CA PRO A 203 -17.57 -2.61 -33.67
C PRO A 203 -19.10 -2.52 -33.45
N ASN A 204 -19.66 -3.23 -32.46
CA ASN A 204 -21.06 -3.59 -32.39
C ASN A 204 -21.77 -3.30 -31.05
N LEU A 205 -21.37 -2.25 -30.32
CA LEU A 205 -22.20 -1.75 -29.20
C LEU A 205 -22.88 -0.42 -29.51
N GLY A 206 -23.15 -0.14 -30.80
CA GLY A 206 -24.18 0.85 -31.13
C GLY A 206 -25.46 0.47 -30.41
N LEU A 207 -25.80 1.22 -29.35
CA LEU A 207 -26.79 0.95 -28.30
C LEU A 207 -28.22 0.70 -28.84
N LEU A 208 -28.38 -0.39 -29.55
CA LEU A 208 -29.59 -1.19 -29.65
C LEU A 208 -29.17 -2.57 -29.17
N GLU A 209 -29.86 -3.05 -28.14
CA GLU A 209 -29.56 -4.29 -27.44
C GLU A 209 -29.17 -5.42 -28.41
N PRO A 210 -28.03 -6.10 -28.17
CA PRO A 210 -27.65 -7.23 -29.01
C PRO A 210 -28.75 -8.29 -28.90
N SER A 211 -29.50 -8.52 -29.98
CA SER A 211 -30.55 -9.55 -30.02
C SER A 211 -30.01 -10.98 -30.06
N ILE A 212 -28.69 -11.15 -29.91
CA ILE A 212 -27.95 -12.42 -30.00
C ILE A 212 -26.88 -12.42 -28.91
N LEU A 213 -26.72 -13.55 -28.22
CA LEU A 213 -25.66 -13.77 -27.24
C LEU A 213 -24.27 -13.60 -27.91
N PRO A 214 -23.34 -12.82 -27.32
CA PRO A 214 -21.97 -12.71 -27.82
C PRO A 214 -21.27 -14.06 -27.84
N ASP A 215 -20.50 -14.32 -28.90
CA ASP A 215 -19.65 -15.52 -29.01
C ASP A 215 -18.28 -15.24 -28.36
N VAL A 216 -17.52 -16.30 -28.04
CA VAL A 216 -16.14 -16.22 -27.53
C VAL A 216 -15.22 -15.38 -28.44
N LEU A 217 -15.60 -15.21 -29.71
CA LEU A 217 -14.91 -14.38 -30.68
C LEU A 217 -15.11 -12.86 -30.49
N ASP A 218 -16.06 -12.45 -29.66
CA ASP A 218 -16.36 -11.04 -29.39
C ASP A 218 -15.58 -10.45 -28.20
N TYR A 219 -14.78 -11.27 -27.50
CA TYR A 219 -14.03 -10.84 -26.32
C TYR A 219 -12.58 -10.47 -26.62
N ALA A 220 -12.03 -9.61 -25.76
CA ALA A 220 -10.62 -9.29 -25.74
C ALA A 220 -9.74 -10.53 -25.63
N TRP A 221 -8.56 -10.44 -26.21
CA TRP A 221 -7.60 -11.53 -26.31
C TRP A 221 -6.22 -11.09 -25.85
N TYR A 222 -5.42 -12.03 -25.37
CA TYR A 222 -4.00 -11.84 -25.11
C TYR A 222 -3.19 -12.59 -26.17
N ASP A 223 -2.22 -11.93 -26.81
CA ASP A 223 -1.34 -12.54 -27.81
C ASP A 223 -0.13 -13.20 -27.12
N LEU A 224 -0.07 -14.53 -27.13
CA LEU A 224 1.11 -15.27 -26.66
C LEU A 224 2.29 -15.17 -27.66
N GLY A 225 2.11 -14.48 -28.78
CA GLY A 225 3.16 -14.19 -29.74
C GLY A 225 3.56 -15.40 -30.61
N PRO A 226 4.54 -15.20 -31.51
CA PRO A 226 4.95 -16.24 -32.46
C PRO A 226 5.66 -17.43 -31.79
N ASN A 227 6.16 -17.26 -30.56
CA ASN A 227 6.89 -18.28 -29.81
C ASN A 227 6.04 -18.97 -28.74
N ALA A 228 4.71 -18.86 -28.79
CA ALA A 228 3.81 -19.46 -27.80
C ALA A 228 4.06 -20.96 -27.58
N SER A 229 4.45 -21.70 -28.64
CA SER A 229 4.75 -23.13 -28.54
C SER A 229 6.05 -23.47 -27.80
N LEU A 230 6.88 -22.49 -27.44
CA LEU A 230 8.10 -22.70 -26.65
C LEU A 230 7.81 -22.73 -25.14
N VAL A 231 6.62 -22.32 -24.73
CA VAL A 231 6.14 -22.32 -23.35
C VAL A 231 4.91 -23.21 -23.29
N ASP A 232 4.91 -24.18 -22.39
CA ASP A 232 3.69 -24.92 -22.04
C ASP A 232 2.84 -24.05 -21.11
N TYR A 233 1.57 -23.90 -21.44
CA TYR A 233 0.57 -23.19 -20.63
C TYR A 233 -0.56 -24.14 -20.22
N PRO A 234 -0.35 -25.00 -19.22
CA PRO A 234 -1.36 -25.94 -18.74
C PRO A 234 -2.68 -25.24 -18.40
N GLY A 235 -3.78 -25.85 -18.82
CA GLY A 235 -5.13 -25.30 -18.63
C GLY A 235 -5.51 -24.16 -19.59
N VAL A 236 -4.57 -23.59 -20.35
CA VAL A 236 -4.87 -22.49 -21.26
C VAL A 236 -5.32 -23.01 -22.62
N THR A 237 -6.49 -22.57 -23.08
CA THR A 237 -6.95 -22.85 -24.45
C THR A 237 -6.35 -21.82 -25.41
N ILE A 238 -5.31 -22.23 -26.15
CA ILE A 238 -4.64 -21.38 -27.14
C ILE A 238 -5.33 -21.53 -28.50
N LEU A 239 -5.78 -20.42 -29.07
CA LEU A 239 -6.41 -20.36 -30.39
C LEU A 239 -5.38 -20.48 -31.51
N ALA A 240 -5.84 -20.77 -32.74
CA ALA A 240 -4.96 -21.03 -33.89
C ALA A 240 -4.04 -19.84 -34.28
N ASN A 241 -4.37 -18.62 -33.83
CA ASN A 241 -3.57 -17.41 -34.02
C ASN A 241 -2.65 -17.11 -32.81
N ASN A 242 -2.42 -18.08 -31.92
CA ASN A 242 -1.64 -17.96 -30.68
C ASN A 242 -2.23 -17.00 -29.64
N THR A 243 -3.55 -16.84 -29.66
CA THR A 243 -4.24 -15.94 -28.73
C THR A 243 -5.00 -16.72 -27.68
N VAL A 244 -5.20 -16.11 -26.51
CA VAL A 244 -5.98 -16.67 -25.42
C VAL A 244 -7.16 -15.75 -25.15
N ARG A 245 -8.32 -16.35 -24.87
CA ARG A 245 -9.57 -15.67 -24.58
C ARG A 245 -10.29 -16.40 -23.47
N ASN A 246 -10.96 -15.65 -22.61
CA ASN A 246 -11.78 -16.25 -21.56
C ASN A 246 -12.87 -17.11 -22.24
N PRO A 247 -12.93 -18.43 -21.99
CA PRO A 247 -13.89 -19.34 -22.60
C PRO A 247 -15.29 -19.26 -21.97
N ASN A 248 -15.38 -18.73 -20.75
CA ASN A 248 -16.63 -18.45 -20.04
C ASN A 248 -16.54 -17.06 -19.40
N PRO A 249 -16.47 -16.01 -20.22
CA PRO A 249 -16.34 -14.66 -19.74
C PRO A 249 -17.56 -14.32 -18.89
N TYR A 250 -17.33 -14.20 -17.59
CA TYR A 250 -18.30 -13.63 -16.67
C TYR A 250 -18.60 -12.18 -17.11
N GLY A 251 -19.86 -11.78 -16.95
CA GLY A 251 -20.49 -10.66 -17.67
C GLY A 251 -21.82 -11.08 -18.30
N GLY A 252 -22.50 -12.05 -17.66
CA GLY A 252 -23.64 -12.78 -18.17
C GLY A 252 -24.67 -11.93 -18.91
N TRP A 253 -25.38 -12.57 -19.82
CA TRP A 253 -26.62 -12.00 -20.30
C TRP A 253 -27.57 -11.83 -19.10
N ASP A 254 -27.93 -10.58 -18.78
CA ASP A 254 -28.95 -10.32 -17.79
C ASP A 254 -30.29 -10.72 -18.40
N ASN A 255 -30.77 -11.92 -18.05
CA ASN A 255 -32.05 -12.44 -18.53
C ASN A 255 -33.25 -11.55 -18.16
N VAL A 256 -33.11 -10.68 -17.16
CA VAL A 256 -34.16 -9.75 -16.73
C VAL A 256 -34.18 -8.50 -17.62
N SER A 257 -33.02 -7.93 -17.94
CA SER A 257 -32.94 -6.78 -18.85
C SER A 257 -32.83 -7.16 -20.33
N SER A 258 -32.59 -8.43 -20.66
CA SER A 258 -32.30 -8.89 -22.03
C SER A 258 -31.13 -8.14 -22.69
N ALA A 259 -30.13 -7.79 -21.87
CA ALA A 259 -28.92 -7.11 -22.32
C ALA A 259 -27.68 -7.88 -21.88
N ALA A 260 -26.57 -7.68 -22.59
CA ALA A 260 -25.27 -8.07 -22.05
C ALA A 260 -25.05 -7.27 -20.75
N ILE A 261 -24.62 -7.94 -19.67
CA ILE A 261 -24.04 -7.24 -18.53
C ILE A 261 -22.74 -6.64 -19.08
N HIS A 262 -22.82 -5.38 -19.50
CA HIS A 262 -21.63 -4.53 -19.64
C HIS A 262 -20.80 -4.68 -18.36
N TRP A 263 -19.48 -4.51 -18.42
CA TRP A 263 -18.52 -4.59 -17.29
C TRP A 263 -17.59 -5.83 -17.23
N ALA A 264 -16.84 -6.04 -18.33
CA ALA A 264 -15.71 -6.98 -18.55
C ALA A 264 -16.08 -8.39 -19.04
N PRO A 265 -15.24 -9.05 -19.87
CA PRO A 265 -13.97 -8.63 -20.48
C PRO A 265 -14.07 -8.13 -21.95
N TYR A 266 -15.23 -7.65 -22.40
CA TYR A 266 -15.41 -7.18 -23.80
C TYR A 266 -14.57 -5.95 -24.19
N ASP A 267 -14.36 -5.02 -23.25
CA ASP A 267 -13.84 -3.68 -23.55
C ASP A 267 -12.49 -3.40 -22.88
N ARG A 268 -11.67 -4.43 -22.61
CA ARG A 268 -10.33 -4.27 -22.03
C ARG A 268 -9.25 -4.78 -22.97
N TYR A 269 -8.08 -4.18 -22.97
CA TYR A 269 -6.92 -4.68 -23.72
C TYR A 269 -5.70 -4.79 -22.79
N PRO A 270 -4.81 -5.77 -23.01
CA PRO A 270 -3.65 -5.98 -22.15
C PRO A 270 -2.63 -4.86 -22.37
N GLY A 271 -1.99 -4.38 -21.29
CA GLY A 271 -0.96 -3.35 -21.34
C GLY A 271 0.33 -3.82 -22.02
N VAL A 272 0.62 -5.12 -21.96
CA VAL A 272 1.57 -5.79 -22.85
C VAL A 272 0.78 -6.40 -24.00
N ALA A 273 1.11 -6.01 -25.22
CA ALA A 273 0.47 -6.56 -26.42
C ALA A 273 0.87 -8.02 -26.61
N LYS A 274 2.17 -8.29 -26.54
CA LYS A 274 2.78 -9.62 -26.68
C LYS A 274 4.23 -9.63 -26.23
N VAL A 275 4.73 -10.83 -26.03
CA VAL A 275 6.14 -11.11 -25.75
C VAL A 275 6.73 -12.05 -26.80
N GLU A 276 7.81 -11.63 -27.46
CA GLU A 276 8.50 -12.34 -28.54
C GLU A 276 9.92 -12.74 -28.12
N ILE A 277 10.25 -14.03 -28.25
CA ILE A 277 11.61 -14.53 -28.00
C ILE A 277 12.42 -14.39 -29.28
N LEU A 278 13.41 -13.50 -29.27
CA LEU A 278 14.31 -13.27 -30.40
C LEU A 278 15.43 -14.32 -30.43
N VAL A 279 15.98 -14.64 -29.25
CA VAL A 279 17.03 -15.65 -29.08
C VAL A 279 16.72 -16.43 -27.81
N ASN A 280 16.54 -17.75 -27.93
CA ASN A 280 16.39 -18.63 -26.78
C ASN A 280 17.70 -19.38 -26.52
N GLN A 281 18.19 -19.33 -25.30
CA GLN A 281 19.41 -20.02 -24.85
C GLN A 281 19.08 -20.96 -23.68
N ALA A 282 20.02 -21.84 -23.31
CA ALA A 282 19.84 -22.69 -22.14
C ALA A 282 19.65 -21.86 -20.86
N SER A 283 20.50 -20.84 -20.70
CA SER A 283 20.33 -19.74 -19.76
C SER A 283 20.59 -18.43 -20.49
N GLY A 284 19.85 -17.37 -20.19
CA GLY A 284 19.91 -16.08 -20.90
C GLY A 284 19.01 -16.03 -22.14
N GLY A 285 19.41 -15.21 -23.11
CA GLY A 285 18.71 -15.00 -24.38
C GLY A 285 18.37 -13.54 -24.64
N THR A 286 17.50 -13.31 -25.62
CA THR A 286 17.03 -11.98 -26.00
C THR A 286 15.54 -12.03 -26.27
N ILE A 287 14.82 -11.06 -25.72
CA ILE A 287 13.36 -11.02 -25.76
C ILE A 287 12.88 -9.60 -26.05
N LYS A 288 11.77 -9.49 -26.77
CA LYS A 288 11.13 -8.22 -27.10
C LYS A 288 9.72 -8.20 -26.55
N VAL A 289 9.43 -7.21 -25.71
CA VAL A 289 8.11 -6.94 -25.15
C VAL A 289 7.48 -5.80 -25.93
N TYR A 290 6.28 -6.03 -26.45
CA TYR A 290 5.49 -5.01 -27.15
C TYR A 290 4.42 -4.50 -26.20
N HIS A 291 4.25 -3.19 -26.13
CA HIS A 291 3.30 -2.57 -25.20
C HIS A 291 2.10 -2.04 -25.96
N ASN A 292 0.94 -2.09 -25.33
CA ASN A 292 -0.24 -1.34 -25.75
C ASN A 292 -0.47 -0.12 -24.85
N THR A 293 0.47 0.35 -24.03
CA THR A 293 0.27 1.51 -23.15
C THR A 293 1.15 2.71 -23.51
N TRP A 294 0.65 3.92 -23.21
CA TRP A 294 1.40 5.17 -23.27
C TRP A 294 1.99 5.61 -21.92
N SER A 295 1.77 4.85 -20.85
CA SER A 295 2.41 5.17 -19.57
C SER A 295 3.92 5.02 -19.68
N SER A 296 4.67 6.09 -19.40
CA SER A 296 6.13 6.07 -19.29
C SER A 296 6.64 5.65 -17.91
N ALA A 297 5.77 5.65 -16.89
CA ALA A 297 6.05 5.09 -15.58
C ALA A 297 5.92 3.57 -15.72
N MET A 298 7.04 2.94 -16.09
CA MET A 298 7.32 1.52 -16.09
C MET A 298 6.07 0.64 -16.20
N GLY A 299 5.73 0.24 -17.43
CA GLY A 299 4.82 -0.88 -17.65
C GLY A 299 5.18 -2.00 -16.68
N THR A 300 4.19 -2.41 -15.89
CA THR A 300 4.23 -3.11 -14.60
C THR A 300 5.19 -4.31 -14.48
N PHE A 301 5.79 -4.80 -15.56
CA PHE A 301 6.47 -6.09 -15.61
C PHE A 301 7.96 -6.11 -15.31
N VAL A 302 8.68 -4.99 -15.47
CA VAL A 302 10.07 -4.91 -14.97
C VAL A 302 10.11 -4.86 -13.44
N ASN A 303 8.97 -4.55 -12.82
CA ASN A 303 8.73 -4.59 -11.38
C ASN A 303 8.01 -5.87 -10.92
N TYR A 304 8.01 -6.95 -11.72
CA TYR A 304 7.65 -8.28 -11.22
C TYR A 304 8.92 -9.11 -11.03
N PRO A 305 9.11 -9.76 -9.88
CA PRO A 305 10.23 -10.65 -9.68
C PRO A 305 10.00 -12.00 -10.38
N MET A 306 11.07 -12.73 -10.65
CA MET A 306 11.01 -13.92 -11.50
C MET A 306 10.82 -15.23 -10.71
N LEU A 307 9.82 -16.01 -11.12
CA LEU A 307 9.45 -17.31 -10.56
C LEU A 307 9.90 -18.47 -11.44
N SER A 308 10.20 -19.63 -10.82
CA SER A 308 10.59 -20.85 -11.53
C SER A 308 9.43 -21.42 -12.35
N TYR A 309 9.54 -21.31 -13.67
CA TYR A 309 8.61 -21.99 -14.57
C TYR A 309 8.50 -23.50 -14.28
N GLN A 310 9.63 -24.15 -13.99
CA GLN A 310 9.65 -25.61 -13.80
C GLN A 310 8.90 -26.03 -12.53
N ALA A 311 8.90 -25.19 -11.49
CA ALA A 311 8.17 -25.46 -10.26
C ALA A 311 6.67 -25.15 -10.37
N TYR A 312 6.31 -24.09 -11.10
CA TYR A 312 4.97 -23.51 -11.02
C TYR A 312 4.07 -23.76 -12.25
N LYS A 313 4.61 -24.17 -13.40
CA LYS A 313 3.85 -24.23 -14.66
C LYS A 313 2.60 -25.11 -14.63
N ASP A 314 2.62 -26.22 -13.89
CA ASP A 314 1.56 -27.24 -13.98
C ASP A 314 0.27 -26.79 -13.27
N GLU A 315 0.41 -26.02 -12.18
CA GLU A 315 -0.71 -25.68 -11.29
C GLU A 315 -0.93 -24.18 -11.14
N TYR A 316 0.08 -23.35 -11.42
CA TYR A 316 0.03 -21.92 -11.16
C TYR A 316 0.08 -21.08 -12.44
N THR A 317 0.03 -21.67 -13.64
CA THR A 317 -0.01 -20.86 -14.88
C THR A 317 -1.24 -19.95 -14.97
N VAL A 318 -2.36 -20.37 -14.39
CA VAL A 318 -3.66 -19.68 -14.44
C VAL A 318 -4.24 -19.38 -13.06
N HIS A 319 -3.49 -19.70 -12.00
CA HIS A 319 -3.89 -19.57 -10.61
C HIS A 319 -2.83 -18.78 -9.83
N GLY A 320 -3.30 -18.05 -8.83
CA GLY A 320 -2.47 -17.40 -7.84
C GLY A 320 -1.71 -18.38 -6.94
N ILE A 321 -0.53 -18.00 -6.45
CA ILE A 321 0.14 -18.68 -5.32
C ILE A 321 -0.35 -18.06 -4.01
N TYR A 322 -1.49 -18.55 -3.53
CA TYR A 322 -2.15 -17.99 -2.36
C TYR A 322 -1.39 -18.27 -1.06
N GLY A 323 -1.38 -17.28 -0.18
CA GLY A 323 -0.60 -17.30 1.06
C GLY A 323 -1.45 -17.36 2.31
N TYR A 324 -1.31 -16.32 3.12
CA TYR A 324 -2.14 -16.12 4.29
C TYR A 324 -3.02 -14.91 4.05
N GLU A 325 -4.25 -14.97 4.54
CA GLU A 325 -5.14 -13.82 4.60
C GLU A 325 -5.51 -13.59 6.06
N ASN A 326 -5.16 -12.41 6.59
CA ASN A 326 -5.40 -12.04 7.99
C ASN A 326 -4.89 -13.09 9.02
N GLY A 327 -3.75 -13.71 8.72
CA GLY A 327 -3.11 -14.74 9.57
C GLY A 327 -3.72 -16.13 9.43
N VAL A 328 -4.63 -16.36 8.49
CA VAL A 328 -5.22 -17.67 8.17
C VAL A 328 -4.69 -18.15 6.82
N LYS A 329 -4.19 -19.37 6.74
CA LYS A 329 -3.74 -19.95 5.47
C LYS A 329 -4.93 -20.11 4.51
N ASP A 330 -4.81 -19.65 3.28
CA ASP A 330 -5.86 -19.79 2.27
C ASP A 330 -6.10 -21.28 1.94
N ALA A 331 -7.36 -21.70 2.01
CA ALA A 331 -7.80 -23.06 1.70
C ALA A 331 -7.83 -23.35 0.18
N SER A 332 -7.87 -22.30 -0.64
CA SER A 332 -7.88 -22.34 -2.11
C SER A 332 -6.50 -22.55 -2.71
N ASN A 333 -5.43 -22.49 -1.92
CA ASN A 333 -4.09 -22.80 -2.40
C ASN A 333 -4.05 -24.28 -2.88
N PRO A 334 -3.93 -24.53 -4.20
CA PRO A 334 -4.18 -25.85 -4.77
C PRO A 334 -3.16 -26.90 -4.31
N THR A 335 -1.94 -26.55 -3.87
CA THR A 335 -0.87 -27.53 -3.58
C THR A 335 0.20 -27.16 -2.54
N ILE A 336 1.13 -28.11 -2.38
CA ILE A 336 2.28 -28.30 -1.45
C ILE A 336 3.34 -27.18 -1.45
N VAL A 337 3.32 -26.25 -2.41
CA VAL A 337 4.38 -25.24 -2.56
C VAL A 337 4.05 -24.00 -1.72
N ASP A 338 4.25 -24.10 -0.40
CA ASP A 338 4.13 -22.98 0.56
C ASP A 338 5.36 -22.03 0.51
N HIS A 339 6.00 -21.88 -0.66
CA HIS A 339 7.30 -21.20 -0.75
C HIS A 339 7.58 -20.54 -2.10
N MET A 340 8.55 -19.60 -2.07
CA MET A 340 9.09 -18.89 -3.24
C MET A 340 10.31 -19.61 -3.81
N ILE A 341 10.21 -20.07 -5.07
CA ILE A 341 11.31 -20.61 -5.87
C ILE A 341 11.68 -19.57 -6.94
N GLY A 342 12.70 -18.77 -6.65
CA GLY A 342 13.19 -17.70 -7.52
C GLY A 342 14.67 -17.81 -7.83
N THR A 343 15.23 -16.74 -8.38
CA THR A 343 16.67 -16.60 -8.66
C THR A 343 17.42 -15.89 -7.52
N GLY A 344 16.74 -15.59 -6.41
CA GLY A 344 17.23 -14.74 -5.33
C GLY A 344 18.47 -15.25 -4.60
N PRO A 345 19.14 -14.35 -3.85
CA PRO A 345 20.33 -14.67 -3.05
C PRO A 345 20.04 -15.57 -1.83
N TYR A 346 18.78 -15.77 -1.45
CA TYR A 346 18.40 -16.65 -0.35
C TYR A 346 17.31 -17.64 -0.78
N VAL A 347 17.35 -18.84 -0.23
CA VAL A 347 16.36 -19.89 -0.41
C VAL A 347 15.36 -19.78 0.74
N TYR A 348 14.08 -19.55 0.42
CA TYR A 348 13.01 -19.61 1.41
C TYR A 348 12.95 -21.01 2.04
N VAL A 349 12.75 -21.09 3.36
CA VAL A 349 12.58 -22.37 4.05
C VAL A 349 11.19 -22.51 4.68
N GLU A 350 10.80 -21.58 5.54
CA GLU A 350 9.49 -21.63 6.19
C GLU A 350 8.99 -20.25 6.63
N HIS A 351 7.68 -20.20 6.89
CA HIS A 351 6.96 -19.13 7.58
C HIS A 351 5.91 -19.75 8.50
N ASP A 352 5.81 -19.27 9.72
CA ASP A 352 4.86 -19.70 10.75
C ASP A 352 4.25 -18.48 11.48
N GLU A 353 3.00 -18.17 11.16
CA GLU A 353 2.19 -17.14 11.82
C GLU A 353 1.81 -17.51 13.27
N THR A 354 1.89 -18.79 13.65
CA THR A 354 1.53 -19.28 14.98
C THR A 354 2.73 -19.39 15.93
N GLY A 355 3.93 -19.11 15.42
CA GLY A 355 5.20 -19.16 16.16
C GLY A 355 5.29 -18.14 17.29
N THR A 356 6.32 -18.26 18.14
CA THR A 356 6.63 -17.26 19.18
C THR A 356 8.13 -16.95 19.18
N PRO A 357 8.58 -15.86 18.52
CA PRO A 357 7.77 -14.90 17.77
C PRO A 357 7.24 -15.49 16.44
N PRO A 358 6.11 -15.00 15.90
CA PRO A 358 5.69 -15.33 14.55
C PRO A 358 6.74 -14.90 13.53
N GLY A 359 6.85 -15.60 12.41
CA GLY A 359 7.84 -15.29 11.38
C GLY A 359 8.39 -16.51 10.66
N GLY A 360 9.58 -16.38 10.07
CA GLY A 360 10.17 -17.46 9.28
C GLY A 360 11.64 -17.22 9.00
N TYR A 361 12.23 -18.02 8.09
CA TYR A 361 13.62 -17.81 7.70
C TYR A 361 13.95 -18.26 6.29
N LEU A 362 15.06 -17.71 5.79
CA LEU A 362 15.69 -18.07 4.53
C LEU A 362 17.16 -18.43 4.78
N LEU A 363 17.71 -19.27 3.91
CA LEU A 363 19.12 -19.69 3.94
C LEU A 363 19.88 -19.13 2.74
N LYS A 364 21.17 -18.86 2.90
CA LYS A 364 22.04 -18.43 1.80
C LYS A 364 21.93 -19.36 0.60
N ASN A 365 21.68 -18.81 -0.59
CA ASN A 365 21.68 -19.57 -1.83
C ASN A 365 23.13 -19.79 -2.28
N GLU A 366 23.66 -20.98 -2.00
CA GLU A 366 25.04 -21.36 -2.35
C GLU A 366 25.31 -21.39 -3.87
N ASN A 367 24.24 -21.44 -4.68
CA ASN A 367 24.31 -21.41 -6.15
C ASN A 367 23.93 -20.04 -6.74
N TYR A 368 23.84 -19.00 -5.90
CA TYR A 368 23.51 -17.66 -6.38
C TYR A 368 24.55 -17.16 -7.39
N TRP A 369 24.09 -16.70 -8.55
CA TRP A 369 24.95 -16.38 -9.69
C TRP A 369 26.00 -15.30 -9.38
N ASN A 370 25.69 -14.37 -8.48
CA ASN A 370 26.59 -13.28 -8.09
C ASN A 370 27.38 -13.56 -6.80
N LYS A 371 27.25 -14.76 -6.21
CA LYS A 371 27.87 -15.12 -4.93
C LYS A 371 29.37 -14.82 -4.90
N THR A 372 30.12 -15.36 -5.87
CA THR A 372 31.58 -15.24 -5.89
C THR A 372 32.07 -13.80 -5.96
N ALA A 373 31.36 -12.93 -6.70
CA ALA A 373 31.72 -11.53 -6.78
C ALA A 373 31.43 -10.80 -5.46
N LEU A 374 30.25 -11.03 -4.88
CA LEU A 374 29.88 -10.44 -3.58
C LEU A 374 30.83 -10.87 -2.45
N GLU A 375 31.15 -12.16 -2.36
CA GLU A 375 32.09 -12.67 -1.36
C GLU A 375 33.51 -12.13 -1.57
N ALA A 376 33.95 -11.92 -2.82
CA ALA A 376 35.24 -11.31 -3.12
C ALA A 376 35.32 -9.84 -2.64
N ASP A 377 34.19 -9.14 -2.62
CA ASP A 377 34.05 -7.78 -2.07
C ASP A 377 33.82 -7.78 -0.55
N GLY A 378 33.82 -8.95 0.09
CA GLY A 378 33.54 -9.12 1.52
C GLY A 378 32.09 -8.82 1.88
N LEU A 379 31.16 -9.07 0.96
CA LEU A 379 29.71 -9.00 1.14
C LEU A 379 29.12 -10.42 1.18
N PHE A 380 27.80 -10.51 1.33
CA PHE A 380 27.05 -11.78 1.34
C PHE A 380 27.49 -12.76 2.45
N GLU A 381 27.83 -12.22 3.62
CA GLU A 381 28.33 -13.03 4.74
C GLU A 381 27.22 -13.70 5.55
N VAL A 382 25.99 -13.19 5.50
CA VAL A 382 24.82 -13.73 6.24
C VAL A 382 24.40 -15.10 5.71
N ASP A 383 24.50 -16.13 6.55
CA ASP A 383 24.13 -17.51 6.20
C ASP A 383 22.63 -17.77 6.35
N ARG A 384 21.97 -17.07 7.27
CA ARG A 384 20.53 -17.20 7.55
C ARG A 384 19.92 -15.82 7.79
N VAL A 385 18.80 -15.57 7.12
CA VAL A 385 17.95 -14.41 7.38
C VAL A 385 16.72 -14.90 8.15
N GLU A 386 16.53 -14.40 9.37
CA GLU A 386 15.32 -14.62 10.17
C GLU A 386 14.40 -13.41 10.04
N ILE A 387 13.15 -13.64 9.68
CA ILE A 387 12.11 -12.62 9.63
C ILE A 387 11.26 -12.77 10.89
N ILE A 388 11.18 -11.71 11.69
CA ILE A 388 10.47 -11.68 12.96
C ILE A 388 9.28 -10.73 12.81
N LYS A 389 8.07 -11.26 12.93
CA LYS A 389 6.84 -10.49 12.80
C LYS A 389 6.39 -9.96 14.17
N PHE A 390 6.04 -8.69 14.18
CA PHE A 390 5.40 -8.00 15.28
C PHE A 390 3.97 -7.64 14.86
N PRO A 391 3.00 -7.57 15.80
CA PRO A 391 1.67 -7.09 15.46
C PRO A 391 1.71 -5.61 15.03
N ALA A 392 0.79 -5.17 14.18
CA ALA A 392 0.65 -3.73 13.91
C ALA A 392 0.16 -2.96 15.16
N GLY A 393 0.50 -1.68 15.26
CA GLY A 393 0.08 -0.79 16.35
C GLY A 393 1.02 -0.73 17.55
N GLU A 394 0.58 -0.04 18.61
CA GLU A 394 1.41 0.38 19.77
C GLU A 394 2.13 -0.79 20.44
N LEU A 395 1.42 -1.90 20.71
CA LEU A 395 2.01 -3.07 21.37
C LEU A 395 3.15 -3.71 20.55
N GLY A 396 3.02 -3.74 19.23
CA GLY A 396 4.05 -4.28 18.36
C GLY A 396 5.21 -3.33 18.13
N ALA A 397 4.95 -2.02 18.12
CA ALA A 397 5.99 -1.01 18.14
C ALA A 397 6.84 -1.10 19.43
N ASP A 398 6.21 -1.23 20.60
CA ASP A 398 6.92 -1.41 21.89
C ASP A 398 7.76 -2.69 21.91
N ALA A 399 7.20 -3.80 21.40
CA ALA A 399 7.89 -5.08 21.31
C ALA A 399 9.09 -5.02 20.34
N GLN A 400 8.93 -4.39 19.18
CA GLN A 400 10.01 -4.16 18.22
C GLN A 400 11.11 -3.28 18.83
N ASN A 401 10.75 -2.18 19.49
CA ASN A 401 11.70 -1.30 20.16
C ASN A 401 12.51 -2.04 21.23
N THR A 402 11.84 -2.84 22.05
CA THR A 402 12.51 -3.68 23.04
C THR A 402 13.45 -4.67 22.36
N ALA A 403 13.01 -5.34 21.29
CA ALA A 403 13.83 -6.28 20.55
C ALA A 403 15.06 -5.61 19.91
N MET A 404 14.88 -4.44 19.31
CA MET A 404 15.96 -3.66 18.69
C MET A 404 16.97 -3.21 19.75
N LEU A 405 16.52 -2.62 20.86
CA LEU A 405 17.41 -2.14 21.92
C LEU A 405 18.15 -3.24 22.67
N THR A 406 17.66 -4.48 22.63
CA THR A 406 18.25 -5.64 23.31
C THR A 406 19.03 -6.58 22.38
N HIS A 407 19.16 -6.24 21.10
CA HIS A 407 19.80 -7.08 20.08
C HIS A 407 19.10 -8.43 19.86
N ALA A 408 17.79 -8.49 20.09
CA ALA A 408 16.98 -9.65 19.72
C ALA A 408 16.59 -9.62 18.23
N ILE A 409 16.62 -8.43 17.61
CA ILE A 409 16.62 -8.20 16.16
C ILE A 409 17.82 -7.33 15.81
N ASP A 410 18.29 -7.47 14.58
CA ASP A 410 19.48 -6.79 14.05
C ASP A 410 19.09 -5.59 13.18
N PHE A 411 17.87 -5.61 12.61
CA PHE A 411 17.32 -4.54 11.79
C PHE A 411 15.85 -4.28 12.06
N ALA A 412 15.48 -3.00 12.08
CA ALA A 412 14.10 -2.54 12.15
C ALA A 412 13.86 -1.32 11.25
N TRP A 413 12.70 -1.27 10.62
CA TRP A 413 12.22 -0.07 9.95
C TRP A 413 11.55 0.87 10.95
N ASP A 414 11.80 2.16 10.82
CA ASP A 414 11.12 3.22 11.54
C ASP A 414 10.09 3.86 10.61
N SER A 415 8.87 3.31 10.61
CA SER A 415 7.74 3.86 9.87
C SER A 415 6.71 4.43 10.82
N MET A 416 5.77 5.19 10.28
CA MET A 416 4.65 5.67 11.06
C MET A 416 3.71 4.57 11.60
N PHE A 417 3.64 3.41 10.95
CA PHE A 417 2.82 2.27 11.42
C PHE A 417 3.50 1.46 12.52
N GLN A 418 4.82 1.57 12.61
CA GLN A 418 5.63 0.87 13.61
C GLN A 418 6.85 1.73 14.00
N PRO A 419 6.62 2.85 14.71
CA PRO A 419 7.67 3.81 14.99
C PRO A 419 8.70 3.25 15.98
N LEU A 420 9.97 3.60 15.76
CA LEU A 420 11.01 3.37 16.74
C LEU A 420 11.03 4.49 17.78
N ASP A 421 11.45 4.17 19.01
CA ASP A 421 11.88 5.15 20.01
C ASP A 421 13.18 5.77 19.49
N TYR A 422 13.03 6.76 18.63
CA TYR A 422 14.10 7.46 17.94
C TYR A 422 15.20 7.91 18.91
N ASN A 423 14.82 8.48 20.06
CA ASN A 423 15.78 8.95 21.04
C ASN A 423 16.55 7.78 21.67
N ALA A 424 15.89 6.69 22.05
CA ALA A 424 16.59 5.52 22.61
C ALA A 424 17.52 4.87 21.58
N VAL A 425 17.06 4.75 20.33
CA VAL A 425 17.80 4.12 19.23
C VAL A 425 19.03 4.95 18.83
N VAL A 426 18.89 6.26 18.58
CA VAL A 426 20.02 7.13 18.20
C VAL A 426 21.04 7.29 19.32
N ASN A 427 20.59 7.26 20.59
CA ASN A 427 21.50 7.31 21.74
C ASN A 427 22.20 5.96 22.03
N ASN A 428 21.80 4.86 21.38
CA ASN A 428 22.45 3.57 21.56
C ASN A 428 23.75 3.52 20.72
N PRO A 429 24.93 3.38 21.34
CA PRO A 429 26.20 3.43 20.62
C PRO A 429 26.40 2.25 19.65
N ASN A 430 25.67 1.15 19.84
CA ASN A 430 25.78 -0.06 19.02
C ASN A 430 24.77 -0.12 17.88
N ILE A 431 23.82 0.82 17.84
CA ILE A 431 22.83 0.90 16.78
C ILE A 431 23.21 2.04 15.85
N ARG A 432 23.19 1.76 14.56
CA ARG A 432 23.23 2.75 13.49
C ARG A 432 21.78 3.08 13.17
N TYR A 433 21.45 4.36 13.18
CA TYR A 433 20.19 4.86 12.69
C TYR A 433 20.46 5.73 11.47
N GLU A 434 19.73 5.51 10.40
CA GLU A 434 19.76 6.36 9.21
C GLU A 434 18.35 6.91 8.96
N GLU A 435 18.23 8.23 8.98
CA GLU A 435 17.02 8.92 8.54
C GLU A 435 16.94 8.84 7.00
N GLN A 436 15.73 8.73 6.48
CA GLN A 436 15.46 8.74 5.04
C GLN A 436 14.78 10.05 4.63
N ALA A 437 14.52 10.18 3.32
CA ALA A 437 13.64 11.22 2.82
C ALA A 437 12.28 11.19 3.52
N ALA A 438 11.50 12.27 3.32
CA ALA A 438 10.11 12.28 3.74
C ALA A 438 9.38 11.03 3.21
N SER A 439 8.51 10.45 4.05
CA SER A 439 7.81 9.21 3.72
C SER A 439 6.99 9.35 2.44
N GLU A 440 6.96 8.28 1.65
CA GLU A 440 5.98 8.13 0.56
C GLU A 440 4.55 8.06 1.09
N TYR A 441 4.37 7.80 2.39
CA TYR A 441 3.08 7.85 3.06
C TYR A 441 2.80 9.26 3.59
N LYS A 442 1.74 9.84 3.03
CA LYS A 442 1.24 11.17 3.36
C LYS A 442 0.10 11.04 4.35
N THR A 443 0.30 11.52 5.59
CA THR A 443 -0.81 11.63 6.53
C THR A 443 -1.70 12.81 6.17
N ASN A 444 -2.95 12.49 5.89
CA ASN A 444 -3.97 13.40 5.38
C ASN A 444 -5.27 13.24 6.19
N VAL A 445 -6.10 14.28 6.21
CA VAL A 445 -7.51 14.13 6.59
C VAL A 445 -8.36 14.31 5.34
N VAL A 446 -9.07 13.25 4.97
CA VAL A 446 -10.07 13.31 3.91
C VAL A 446 -11.32 13.99 4.45
N LEU A 447 -11.77 15.01 3.73
CA LEU A 447 -12.97 15.76 4.04
C LEU A 447 -14.04 15.37 3.03
N ASN A 448 -15.10 14.73 3.51
CA ASN A 448 -16.11 14.12 2.67
C ASN A 448 -16.87 15.19 1.85
N ALA A 449 -16.76 15.16 0.52
CA ALA A 449 -17.45 16.06 -0.40
C ALA A 449 -18.69 15.43 -1.04
N ILE A 450 -19.28 14.39 -0.43
CA ILE A 450 -20.47 13.71 -0.97
C ILE A 450 -21.66 14.64 -1.24
N ASN A 451 -21.74 15.79 -0.56
CA ASN A 451 -22.74 16.83 -0.81
C ASN A 451 -22.60 17.53 -2.17
N GLU A 452 -21.45 17.37 -2.84
CA GLU A 452 -21.19 17.78 -4.22
C GLU A 452 -21.56 16.68 -5.22
N THR A 453 -22.24 15.63 -4.77
CA THR A 453 -22.69 14.50 -5.58
C THR A 453 -24.19 14.29 -5.39
N TRP A 454 -24.82 13.57 -6.31
CA TRP A 454 -26.24 13.23 -6.20
C TRP A 454 -26.51 12.20 -5.11
N TRP A 455 -25.48 11.53 -4.56
CA TRP A 455 -25.64 10.59 -3.44
C TRP A 455 -26.17 11.24 -2.16
N ALA A 456 -25.95 12.54 -2.00
CA ALA A 456 -26.53 13.30 -0.90
C ALA A 456 -28.02 13.66 -1.12
N TRP A 457 -28.61 13.32 -2.28
CA TRP A 457 -30.02 13.61 -2.55
C TRP A 457 -30.93 12.66 -1.76
N PRO A 458 -32.09 13.13 -1.25
CA PRO A 458 -32.93 12.33 -0.36
C PRO A 458 -33.33 10.96 -0.90
N TRP A 459 -33.64 10.86 -2.19
CA TRP A 459 -34.02 9.59 -2.82
C TRP A 459 -32.81 8.68 -3.06
N ALA A 460 -31.64 9.25 -3.38
CA ALA A 460 -30.40 8.50 -3.59
C ALA A 460 -29.83 7.98 -2.27
N ASP A 461 -29.88 8.81 -1.23
CA ASP A 461 -29.53 8.42 0.14
C ASP A 461 -30.49 7.34 0.66
N ALA A 462 -31.80 7.46 0.39
CA ALA A 462 -32.77 6.42 0.72
C ALA A 462 -32.54 5.11 -0.06
N PHE A 463 -32.24 5.22 -1.37
CA PHE A 463 -31.88 4.08 -2.21
C PHE A 463 -30.63 3.39 -1.67
N ARG A 464 -29.58 4.16 -1.38
CA ARG A 464 -28.31 3.66 -0.84
C ARG A 464 -28.53 2.87 0.45
N LYS A 465 -29.27 3.44 1.41
CA LYS A 465 -29.60 2.77 2.68
C LYS A 465 -30.43 1.49 2.48
N GLY A 466 -31.27 1.44 1.45
CA GLY A 466 -32.11 0.29 1.15
C GLY A 466 -31.40 -0.83 0.38
N GLN A 467 -30.50 -0.49 -0.55
CA GLN A 467 -29.82 -1.44 -1.45
C GLN A 467 -28.42 -1.84 -0.98
N TYR A 468 -27.75 -0.99 -0.22
CA TYR A 468 -26.43 -1.27 0.36
C TYR A 468 -26.53 -1.24 1.89
N PRO A 469 -27.03 -2.31 2.54
CA PRO A 469 -27.19 -2.35 3.99
C PRO A 469 -25.89 -2.06 4.76
N MET A 470 -24.74 -2.43 4.18
CA MET A 470 -23.42 -2.17 4.76
C MET A 470 -22.95 -0.72 4.61
N ALA A 471 -23.62 0.10 3.81
CA ALA A 471 -23.37 1.54 3.77
C ALA A 471 -23.93 2.26 5.01
N GLY A 472 -24.56 1.54 5.94
CA GLY A 472 -25.05 2.11 7.19
C GLY A 472 -26.37 2.85 7.06
N ASN A 473 -27.00 3.16 8.19
CA ASN A 473 -28.35 3.75 8.25
C ASN A 473 -28.35 5.30 8.30
N PHE A 474 -27.18 5.91 8.45
CA PHE A 474 -27.03 7.36 8.57
C PHE A 474 -27.07 8.05 7.22
N SER A 475 -27.62 9.26 7.18
CA SER A 475 -27.68 10.07 5.95
C SER A 475 -26.28 10.52 5.52
N ALA A 476 -26.14 10.81 4.22
CA ALA A 476 -24.91 11.35 3.67
C ALA A 476 -24.39 12.57 4.47
N GLY A 477 -23.11 12.56 4.81
CA GLY A 477 -22.46 13.48 5.75
C GLY A 477 -21.43 14.40 5.12
N GLY A 478 -21.77 15.07 4.02
CA GLY A 478 -20.81 15.95 3.32
C GLY A 478 -20.42 17.21 4.10
N VAL A 479 -19.17 17.63 3.93
CA VAL A 479 -18.60 18.87 4.43
C VAL A 479 -18.60 19.88 3.28
N PRO A 480 -19.24 21.04 3.44
CA PRO A 480 -19.26 22.08 2.39
C PRO A 480 -17.88 22.64 2.08
N GLN A 481 -17.60 22.98 0.81
CA GLN A 481 -16.29 23.44 0.33
C GLN A 481 -15.74 24.61 1.16
N ALA A 482 -16.58 25.59 1.51
CA ALA A 482 -16.15 26.72 2.32
C ALA A 482 -15.74 26.30 3.74
N MET A 483 -16.42 25.31 4.33
CA MET A 483 -16.04 24.73 5.61
C MET A 483 -14.74 23.93 5.49
N ARG A 484 -14.58 23.11 4.45
CA ARG A 484 -13.34 22.36 4.20
C ARG A 484 -12.14 23.29 4.06
N LYS A 485 -12.31 24.39 3.30
CA LYS A 485 -11.31 25.45 3.15
C LYS A 485 -10.98 26.11 4.48
N ALA A 486 -11.99 26.50 5.27
CA ALA A 486 -11.78 27.11 6.59
C ALA A 486 -11.05 26.16 7.55
N MET A 487 -11.43 24.88 7.59
CA MET A 487 -10.78 23.85 8.41
C MET A 487 -9.31 23.64 8.02
N SER A 488 -9.02 23.65 6.71
CA SER A 488 -7.65 23.56 6.19
C SER A 488 -6.77 24.71 6.70
N PHE A 489 -7.28 25.95 6.70
CA PHE A 489 -6.54 27.09 7.29
C PHE A 489 -6.56 27.11 8.83
N ALA A 490 -7.43 26.33 9.48
CA ALA A 490 -7.55 26.31 10.94
C ALA A 490 -6.64 25.29 11.61
N PHE A 491 -6.26 24.21 10.93
CA PHE A 491 -5.40 23.16 11.50
C PHE A 491 -4.01 23.70 11.82
N ASN A 492 -3.53 23.52 13.06
CA ASN A 492 -2.21 23.98 13.47
C ASN A 492 -1.11 22.98 13.08
N TYR A 493 -0.65 23.10 11.83
CA TYR A 493 0.40 22.26 11.25
C TYR A 493 1.72 22.32 12.03
N ASP A 494 2.12 23.51 12.47
CA ASP A 494 3.37 23.70 13.23
C ASP A 494 3.31 23.01 14.60
N LEU A 495 2.18 23.10 15.31
CA LEU A 495 1.97 22.38 16.57
C LEU A 495 2.12 20.87 16.35
N MET A 496 1.46 20.34 15.30
CA MET A 496 1.53 18.92 14.96
C MET A 496 2.98 18.49 14.72
N ILE A 497 3.70 19.18 13.82
CA ILE A 497 5.04 18.77 13.41
C ILE A 497 6.06 19.01 14.53
N THR A 498 6.09 20.21 15.12
CA THR A 498 7.19 20.60 16.01
C THR A 498 7.02 20.08 17.44
N THR A 499 5.79 20.00 17.93
CA THR A 499 5.51 19.67 19.34
C THR A 499 5.01 18.25 19.49
N VAL A 500 4.03 17.84 18.69
CA VAL A 500 3.40 16.51 18.82
C VAL A 500 4.31 15.43 18.23
N LEU A 501 4.82 15.65 17.02
CA LEU A 501 5.76 14.73 16.35
C LEU A 501 7.23 15.02 16.68
N ASN A 502 7.53 15.97 17.57
CA ASN A 502 8.90 16.33 17.97
C ASN A 502 9.85 16.64 16.79
N GLY A 503 9.33 17.19 15.68
CA GLY A 503 10.09 17.47 14.47
C GLY A 503 10.39 16.26 13.57
N ARG A 504 9.84 15.08 13.88
CA ARG A 504 10.00 13.83 13.10
C ARG A 504 9.05 13.75 11.91
N ALA A 505 8.72 14.90 11.33
CA ALA A 505 7.88 15.01 10.15
C ALA A 505 8.20 16.31 9.40
N VAL A 506 7.78 16.39 8.15
CA VAL A 506 7.80 17.61 7.35
C VAL A 506 6.38 17.99 6.93
N ARG A 507 6.19 19.25 6.53
CA ARG A 507 4.91 19.69 5.96
C ARG A 507 4.66 18.89 4.67
N ASN A 508 3.48 18.31 4.57
CA ASN A 508 3.06 17.54 3.40
C ASN A 508 3.06 18.42 2.13
N GLY A 509 3.57 17.89 1.01
CA GLY A 509 3.65 18.57 -0.29
C GLY A 509 2.32 18.78 -1.02
N GLY A 510 1.21 18.21 -0.53
CA GLY A 510 -0.11 18.31 -1.14
C GLY A 510 -0.52 17.02 -1.85
N ILE A 511 -0.96 17.12 -3.11
CA ILE A 511 -1.35 15.95 -3.90
C ILE A 511 -0.16 14.98 -4.11
N LEU A 512 1.06 15.50 -4.07
CA LEU A 512 2.31 14.74 -4.19
C LEU A 512 3.15 15.02 -2.94
N GLY A 513 3.91 14.02 -2.50
CA GLY A 513 4.84 14.18 -1.39
C GLY A 513 6.00 15.11 -1.76
N THR A 514 6.65 15.70 -0.77
CA THR A 514 7.75 16.66 -0.96
C THR A 514 8.96 16.08 -1.70
N ALA A 515 9.21 14.78 -1.58
CA ALA A 515 10.28 14.06 -2.28
C ALA A 515 9.86 13.50 -3.66
N ASN A 516 8.59 13.63 -4.04
CA ASN A 516 8.10 13.15 -5.33
C ASN A 516 8.69 13.97 -6.50
N LEU A 517 9.08 13.31 -7.58
CA LEU A 517 9.78 13.96 -8.70
C LEU A 517 8.92 14.99 -9.46
N TYR A 518 7.60 14.82 -9.45
CA TYR A 518 6.64 15.74 -10.06
C TYR A 518 6.16 16.84 -9.10
N TYR A 519 6.61 16.84 -7.84
CA TYR A 519 6.29 17.88 -6.86
C TYR A 519 6.74 19.27 -7.35
N ASN A 520 5.90 20.26 -7.07
CA ASN A 520 6.13 21.66 -7.41
C ASN A 520 5.76 22.54 -6.22
N GLU A 521 6.78 22.99 -5.48
CA GLU A 521 6.64 23.85 -4.30
C GLU A 521 5.99 25.21 -4.56
N SER A 522 5.86 25.64 -5.83
CA SER A 522 5.20 26.90 -6.17
C SER A 522 3.68 26.82 -6.19
N VAL A 523 3.10 25.61 -6.12
CA VAL A 523 1.65 25.44 -5.95
C VAL A 523 1.33 25.50 -4.46
N ASP A 524 0.63 26.55 -4.05
CA ASP A 524 0.31 26.76 -2.65
C ASP A 524 -0.52 25.61 -2.05
N ILE A 525 -0.37 25.42 -0.74
CA ILE A 525 -1.22 24.59 0.11
C ILE A 525 -1.72 25.44 1.28
N ALA A 526 -2.82 25.04 1.92
CA ALA A 526 -3.31 25.74 3.09
C ALA A 526 -2.25 25.77 4.22
N ASP A 527 -2.00 26.96 4.77
CA ASP A 527 -1.16 27.22 5.92
C ASP A 527 -2.02 27.44 7.19
N TYR A 528 -1.40 27.42 8.37
CA TYR A 528 -2.12 27.72 9.60
C TYR A 528 -2.42 29.23 9.69
N ASN A 529 -3.67 29.60 9.42
CA ASN A 529 -4.14 30.98 9.43
C ASN A 529 -5.61 31.07 9.92
N VAL A 530 -5.78 31.10 11.25
CA VAL A 530 -7.10 31.19 11.90
C VAL A 530 -7.88 32.44 11.46
N THR A 531 -7.20 33.55 11.20
CA THR A 531 -7.86 34.79 10.75
C THR A 531 -8.52 34.58 9.38
N LYS A 532 -7.79 34.00 8.43
CA LYS A 532 -8.32 33.66 7.11
C LYS A 532 -9.43 32.60 7.20
N ALA A 533 -9.26 31.60 8.05
CA ALA A 533 -10.30 30.59 8.30
C ALA A 533 -11.62 31.23 8.79
N ARG A 534 -11.55 32.16 9.74
CA ARG A 534 -12.72 32.91 10.23
C ARG A 534 -13.29 33.83 9.17
N GLU A 535 -12.45 34.50 8.40
CA GLU A 535 -12.88 35.36 7.29
C GLU A 535 -13.74 34.57 6.30
N ILE A 536 -13.29 33.38 5.88
CA ILE A 536 -14.06 32.48 5.00
C ILE A 536 -15.46 32.22 5.58
N LEU A 537 -15.56 31.87 6.87
CA LEU A 537 -16.85 31.62 7.52
C LEU A 537 -17.70 32.88 7.66
N LEU A 538 -17.09 34.05 7.87
CA LEU A 538 -17.77 35.33 8.00
C LEU A 538 -18.30 35.87 6.67
N THR A 539 -17.67 35.53 5.54
CA THR A 539 -18.02 36.10 4.22
C THR A 539 -18.76 35.13 3.31
N THR A 540 -18.81 33.85 3.62
CA THR A 540 -19.51 32.87 2.77
C THR A 540 -21.02 32.93 3.01
N GLU A 541 -21.74 33.55 2.08
CA GLU A 541 -23.20 33.67 2.10
C GLU A 541 -23.92 32.52 1.39
N ALA A 542 -23.24 31.87 0.43
CA ALA A 542 -23.70 30.67 -0.25
C ALA A 542 -22.48 29.81 -0.59
N ASP A 543 -22.51 28.52 -0.24
CA ASP A 543 -21.49 27.58 -0.69
C ASP A 543 -21.80 27.17 -2.14
N THR A 544 -20.85 27.41 -3.04
CA THR A 544 -20.93 27.11 -4.47
C THR A 544 -20.55 25.68 -4.81
N SER A 545 -20.34 24.81 -3.82
CA SER A 545 -19.99 23.40 -3.99
C SER A 545 -20.93 22.61 -4.93
N GLY A 546 -22.10 23.16 -5.26
CA GLY A 546 -23.05 22.55 -6.18
C GLY A 546 -22.80 22.82 -7.66
N GLU A 547 -21.86 22.10 -8.26
CA GLU A 547 -22.05 21.67 -9.67
C GLU A 547 -23.26 20.72 -9.81
N VAL A 548 -23.72 20.14 -8.69
CA VAL A 548 -24.86 19.21 -8.63
C VAL A 548 -26.20 19.90 -8.34
N PHE A 549 -26.24 21.23 -8.19
CA PHE A 549 -27.50 21.99 -8.29
C PHE A 549 -27.91 22.17 -9.76
N THR A 550 -28.17 21.04 -10.43
CA THR A 550 -28.65 21.04 -11.80
C THR A 550 -30.14 21.40 -11.83
N LEU A 551 -30.60 21.92 -12.97
CA LEU A 551 -32.03 22.06 -13.27
C LEU A 551 -32.82 20.76 -13.04
N TYR A 552 -32.14 19.61 -13.13
CA TYR A 552 -32.71 18.28 -12.86
C TYR A 552 -33.01 18.05 -11.38
N GLY A 553 -32.12 18.41 -10.45
CA GLY A 553 -32.40 18.31 -9.01
C GLY A 553 -33.60 19.15 -8.60
N ALA A 554 -33.73 20.37 -9.15
CA ALA A 554 -34.90 21.21 -8.96
C ALA A 554 -36.18 20.60 -9.59
N TRP A 555 -36.05 19.92 -10.73
CA TRP A 555 -37.16 19.20 -11.39
C TRP A 555 -37.64 17.98 -10.58
N GLU A 556 -36.73 17.26 -9.92
CA GLU A 556 -37.01 16.18 -8.95
C GLU A 556 -37.51 16.69 -7.59
N GLY A 557 -37.72 18.00 -7.44
CA GLY A 557 -38.24 18.61 -6.21
C GLY A 557 -37.21 18.76 -5.09
N TYR A 558 -35.91 18.55 -5.35
CA TYR A 558 -34.85 18.88 -4.41
C TYR A 558 -34.61 20.39 -4.40
N SER A 559 -35.13 21.06 -3.37
CA SER A 559 -34.89 22.47 -3.07
C SER A 559 -34.18 22.57 -1.71
N PRO A 560 -32.85 22.44 -1.67
CA PRO A 560 -32.10 22.52 -0.42
C PRO A 560 -32.31 23.90 0.19
N ASN A 561 -32.31 23.94 1.52
CA ASN A 561 -32.43 25.20 2.24
C ASN A 561 -31.29 26.15 1.80
N PRO A 562 -31.58 27.35 1.26
CA PRO A 562 -30.55 28.28 0.82
C PRO A 562 -29.64 28.75 1.97
N ASP A 563 -30.10 28.62 3.22
CA ASP A 563 -29.29 28.90 4.42
C ASP A 563 -28.48 27.70 4.91
N LEU A 564 -28.62 26.50 4.32
CA LEU A 564 -28.00 25.27 4.82
C LEU A 564 -26.47 25.40 4.97
N TYR A 565 -25.84 26.19 4.11
CA TYR A 565 -24.40 26.46 4.12
C TYR A 565 -24.07 27.97 4.11
N ASN A 566 -25.01 28.79 4.60
CA ASN A 566 -24.78 30.21 4.79
C ASN A 566 -24.01 30.44 6.09
N PHE A 567 -22.70 30.22 6.05
CA PHE A 567 -21.83 30.31 7.21
C PHE A 567 -21.80 31.73 7.81
N SER A 568 -21.88 32.78 6.98
CA SER A 568 -21.90 34.15 7.49
C SER A 568 -23.11 34.40 8.39
N LYS A 569 -24.29 33.89 7.99
CA LYS A 569 -25.51 33.93 8.80
C LYS A 569 -25.40 33.06 10.05
N MET A 570 -24.81 31.87 9.95
CA MET A 570 -24.62 30.98 11.11
C MET A 570 -23.69 31.60 12.17
N VAL A 571 -22.61 32.24 11.73
CA VAL A 571 -21.64 32.96 12.55
C VAL A 571 -22.31 34.18 13.19
N ALA A 572 -23.00 35.02 12.41
CA ALA A 572 -23.70 36.20 12.91
C ALA A 572 -24.80 35.87 13.93
N THR A 573 -25.55 34.79 13.73
CA THR A 573 -26.60 34.32 14.66
C THR A 573 -26.03 33.92 16.03
N ARG A 574 -24.74 33.56 16.08
CA ARG A 574 -24.01 33.24 17.31
C ARG A 574 -23.29 34.45 17.92
N GLY A 575 -23.50 35.65 17.37
CA GLY A 575 -22.90 36.90 17.86
C GLY A 575 -21.43 37.08 17.48
N LEU A 576 -20.92 36.27 16.55
CA LEU A 576 -19.53 36.34 16.13
C LEU A 576 -19.35 37.36 14.99
N THR A 577 -18.22 38.06 15.03
CA THR A 577 -17.82 39.09 14.06
C THR A 577 -16.33 38.97 13.77
N ALA A 578 -15.83 39.72 12.78
CA ALA A 578 -14.39 39.81 12.51
C ALA A 578 -13.57 40.32 13.72
N SER A 579 -14.20 41.05 14.65
CA SER A 579 -13.58 41.57 15.88
C SER A 579 -13.72 40.65 17.10
N SER A 580 -14.42 39.52 16.99
CA SER A 580 -14.65 38.63 18.13
C SER A 580 -13.33 37.97 18.58
N PRO A 581 -12.98 38.03 19.88
CA PRO A 581 -11.77 37.39 20.41
C PRO A 581 -11.83 35.86 20.31
N ASN A 582 -10.67 35.20 20.37
CA ASN A 582 -10.58 33.74 20.32
C ASN A 582 -11.48 33.02 21.33
N ALA A 583 -11.63 33.59 22.52
CA ALA A 583 -12.47 33.03 23.58
C ALA A 583 -13.94 32.89 23.16
N ASP A 584 -14.46 33.82 22.35
CA ASP A 584 -15.86 33.77 21.89
C ASP A 584 -16.06 32.64 20.88
N TRP A 585 -15.11 32.46 19.95
CA TRP A 585 -15.14 31.34 19.00
C TRP A 585 -15.05 29.99 19.69
N VAL A 586 -14.15 29.85 20.67
CA VAL A 586 -14.03 28.63 21.48
C VAL A 586 -15.31 28.39 22.27
N TRP A 587 -15.88 29.42 22.89
CA TRP A 587 -17.14 29.30 23.63
C TRP A 587 -18.29 28.85 22.71
N VAL A 588 -18.35 29.40 21.50
CA VAL A 588 -19.32 28.97 20.48
C VAL A 588 -19.13 27.49 20.13
N ALA A 589 -17.91 27.03 19.87
CA ALA A 589 -17.65 25.62 19.59
C ALA A 589 -18.15 24.70 20.73
N GLU A 590 -17.97 25.11 21.99
CA GLU A 590 -18.31 24.28 23.15
C GLU A 590 -19.79 24.29 23.53
N ASN A 591 -20.54 25.32 23.16
CA ASN A 591 -21.92 25.52 23.65
C ASN A 591 -22.97 25.52 22.54
N ASN A 592 -22.64 26.05 21.36
CA ASN A 592 -23.54 26.15 20.22
C ASN A 592 -22.70 26.23 18.93
N PRO A 593 -22.03 25.15 18.52
CA PRO A 593 -21.04 25.19 17.44
C PRO A 593 -21.66 25.66 16.13
N ILE A 594 -20.87 26.36 15.30
CA ILE A 594 -21.26 26.73 13.93
C ILE A 594 -21.49 25.46 13.11
N TYR A 595 -20.62 24.47 13.30
CA TYR A 595 -20.67 23.19 12.64
C TYR A 595 -20.15 22.10 13.59
N THR A 596 -20.76 20.93 13.53
CA THR A 596 -20.32 19.75 14.28
C THR A 596 -19.75 18.75 13.29
N PHE A 597 -18.51 18.34 13.48
CA PHE A 597 -17.73 17.52 12.57
C PHE A 597 -17.55 16.10 13.12
N ASN A 598 -18.15 15.12 12.46
CA ASN A 598 -18.04 13.70 12.77
C ASN A 598 -16.78 13.12 12.13
N PHE A 599 -15.72 12.96 12.93
CA PHE A 599 -14.39 12.58 12.48
C PHE A 599 -13.97 11.21 13.01
N TYR A 600 -13.49 10.33 12.13
CA TYR A 600 -13.00 9.01 12.51
C TYR A 600 -11.47 8.94 12.48
N TYR A 601 -10.89 8.27 13.46
CA TYR A 601 -9.44 8.08 13.60
C TYR A 601 -9.12 6.71 14.23
N ASP A 602 -7.89 6.23 14.06
CA ASP A 602 -7.38 5.03 14.73
C ASP A 602 -6.36 5.39 15.83
N SER A 603 -5.78 4.38 16.47
CA SER A 603 -4.79 4.61 17.53
C SER A 603 -3.50 5.28 17.05
N ALA A 604 -3.08 5.05 15.80
CA ALA A 604 -1.88 5.70 15.25
C ALA A 604 -2.11 7.21 15.03
N HIS A 605 -3.36 7.62 14.83
CA HIS A 605 -3.74 9.00 14.53
C HIS A 605 -4.43 9.76 15.67
N GLN A 606 -4.31 9.27 16.91
CA GLN A 606 -4.85 9.94 18.10
C GLN A 606 -4.35 11.38 18.22
N ASP A 607 -3.10 11.62 17.83
CA ASP A 607 -2.46 12.92 17.86
C ASP A 607 -3.06 13.91 16.85
N VAL A 608 -3.42 13.44 15.65
CA VAL A 608 -4.17 14.23 14.67
C VAL A 608 -5.50 14.68 15.26
N TYR A 609 -6.26 13.75 15.87
CA TYR A 609 -7.52 14.09 16.55
C TYR A 609 -7.31 15.19 17.62
N ASN A 610 -6.29 15.04 18.47
CA ASN A 610 -6.01 16.00 19.55
C ASN A 610 -5.73 17.41 19.01
N VAL A 611 -4.93 17.53 17.95
CA VAL A 611 -4.65 18.81 17.30
C VAL A 611 -5.89 19.37 16.60
N MET A 612 -6.72 18.53 15.97
CA MET A 612 -7.98 18.96 15.34
C MET A 612 -8.96 19.55 16.36
N VAL A 613 -9.15 18.90 17.52
CA VAL A 613 -10.03 19.40 18.59
C VAL A 613 -9.61 20.81 19.01
N ALA A 614 -8.32 21.03 19.24
CA ALA A 614 -7.81 22.34 19.65
C ALA A 614 -7.92 23.38 18.52
N SER A 615 -7.62 22.98 17.29
CA SER A 615 -7.61 23.84 16.10
C SER A 615 -9.01 24.31 15.71
N PHE A 616 -9.98 23.41 15.63
CA PHE A 616 -11.32 23.71 15.12
C PHE A 616 -12.18 24.52 16.09
N LYS A 617 -11.94 24.38 17.40
CA LYS A 617 -12.52 25.29 18.40
C LYS A 617 -12.18 26.75 18.13
N GLN A 618 -11.01 27.04 17.53
CA GLN A 618 -10.63 28.42 17.19
C GLN A 618 -11.51 29.04 16.10
N ILE A 619 -12.25 28.24 15.34
CA ILE A 619 -13.17 28.71 14.30
C ILE A 619 -14.64 28.39 14.62
N GLY A 620 -14.94 28.08 15.88
CA GLY A 620 -16.31 27.81 16.35
C GLY A 620 -16.89 26.48 15.88
N VAL A 621 -16.02 25.54 15.46
CA VAL A 621 -16.38 24.19 15.02
C VAL A 621 -16.10 23.21 16.17
N ALA A 622 -17.03 22.28 16.40
CA ALA A 622 -16.87 21.19 17.37
C ALA A 622 -16.65 19.86 16.66
N LEU A 623 -15.86 18.97 17.26
CA LEU A 623 -15.85 17.55 16.87
C LEU A 623 -16.94 16.80 17.65
N VAL A 624 -17.58 15.82 17.02
CA VAL A 624 -18.45 14.88 17.73
C VAL A 624 -17.60 14.10 18.74
N ALA A 625 -17.93 14.21 20.02
CA ALA A 625 -17.27 13.46 21.08
C ALA A 625 -17.98 12.10 21.26
N ASP A 626 -17.69 11.14 20.37
CA ASP A 626 -18.13 9.75 20.49
C ASP A 626 -16.92 8.82 20.62
N VAL A 627 -17.02 7.84 21.51
CA VAL A 627 -16.00 6.79 21.66
C VAL A 627 -15.99 5.84 20.46
N SER A 628 -17.10 5.73 19.71
CA SER A 628 -17.19 4.92 18.50
C SER A 628 -16.39 5.49 17.32
N ASN A 629 -16.02 6.77 17.37
CA ASN A 629 -15.23 7.42 16.32
C ASN A 629 -13.77 6.97 16.29
N LYS A 630 -13.28 6.39 17.40
CA LYS A 630 -11.98 5.73 17.43
C LYS A 630 -12.16 4.27 17.00
N VAL A 631 -11.69 3.95 15.81
CA VAL A 631 -11.76 2.57 15.31
C VAL A 631 -10.65 1.70 15.91
N ASN A 632 -10.92 0.39 16.04
CA ASN A 632 -9.95 -0.57 16.59
C ASN A 632 -8.93 -1.05 15.55
N THR A 633 -9.27 -0.97 14.27
CA THR A 633 -8.40 -1.32 13.13
C THR A 633 -7.69 -0.07 12.61
N ILE A 634 -6.70 -0.25 11.73
CA ILE A 634 -6.16 0.88 10.96
C ILE A 634 -7.28 1.39 10.04
N ILE A 635 -7.44 2.70 9.92
CA ILE A 635 -8.53 3.26 9.09
C ILE A 635 -8.44 2.79 7.64
N TRP A 636 -7.23 2.64 7.12
CA TRP A 636 -7.01 2.13 5.77
C TRP A 636 -7.73 0.79 5.53
N ASP A 637 -7.70 -0.13 6.49
CA ASP A 637 -8.38 -1.43 6.38
C ASP A 637 -9.90 -1.28 6.27
N THR A 638 -10.45 -0.26 6.93
CA THR A 638 -11.88 0.07 6.82
C THR A 638 -12.19 0.75 5.49
N VAL A 639 -11.40 1.74 5.09
CA VAL A 639 -11.64 2.58 3.91
C VAL A 639 -11.43 1.82 2.61
N ARG A 640 -10.45 0.91 2.54
CA ARG A 640 -10.13 0.15 1.32
C ARG A 640 -11.26 -0.77 0.88
N ILE A 641 -12.01 -1.33 1.83
CA ILE A 641 -13.20 -2.15 1.55
C ILE A 641 -14.39 -1.26 1.09
N GLY A 642 -14.24 0.06 1.17
CA GLY A 642 -15.09 1.04 0.52
C GLY A 642 -16.48 1.17 1.14
N HIS A 643 -17.51 1.10 0.29
CA HIS A 643 -18.92 1.27 0.65
C HIS A 643 -19.53 0.08 1.39
N LEU A 644 -18.78 -1.02 1.46
CA LEU A 644 -19.20 -2.29 2.06
C LEU A 644 -18.84 -2.38 3.55
N THR A 645 -18.26 -1.33 4.13
CA THR A 645 -17.88 -1.30 5.53
C THR A 645 -18.37 -0.03 6.23
N THR A 646 -18.60 -0.21 7.51
CA THR A 646 -18.84 0.87 8.46
C THR A 646 -17.64 0.98 9.39
N PHE A 647 -17.34 2.20 9.83
CA PHE A 647 -16.29 2.45 10.81
C PHE A 647 -16.65 1.88 12.19
N ASP A 648 -17.93 1.92 12.56
CA ASP A 648 -18.41 1.57 13.89
C ASP A 648 -19.62 0.60 13.89
N GLY A 649 -19.92 -0.02 12.76
CA GLY A 649 -21.13 -0.83 12.57
C GLY A 649 -22.29 -0.06 11.93
N ASP A 650 -22.27 1.27 11.98
CA ASP A 650 -23.42 2.12 11.63
C ASP A 650 -23.12 3.23 10.62
N HIS A 651 -21.92 3.83 10.69
CA HIS A 651 -21.49 4.92 9.83
C HIS A 651 -20.49 4.44 8.77
N SER A 652 -20.78 4.68 7.50
CA SER A 652 -19.85 4.41 6.38
C SER A 652 -19.21 5.70 5.86
N LEU A 653 -18.32 5.56 4.87
CA LEU A 653 -17.73 6.68 4.10
C LEU A 653 -18.77 7.68 3.58
N PHE A 654 -20.01 7.26 3.32
CA PHE A 654 -21.07 8.16 2.85
C PHE A 654 -21.54 9.12 3.95
N SER A 655 -21.55 8.66 5.20
CA SER A 655 -22.24 9.34 6.32
C SER A 655 -21.31 10.11 7.26
N VAL A 656 -20.01 9.83 7.25
CA VAL A 656 -19.03 10.52 8.11
C VAL A 656 -18.55 11.81 7.46
N ASN A 657 -18.17 12.81 8.27
CA ASN A 657 -17.71 14.09 7.73
C ASN A 657 -16.23 14.05 7.29
N GLY A 658 -15.42 13.22 7.93
CA GLY A 658 -14.06 12.98 7.48
C GLY A 658 -13.33 11.95 8.33
N TRP A 659 -12.16 11.56 7.86
CA TRP A 659 -11.30 10.58 8.50
C TRP A 659 -9.85 10.86 8.16
N VAL A 660 -8.94 10.43 9.03
CA VAL A 660 -7.50 10.48 8.78
C VAL A 660 -7.06 9.22 8.05
N MET A 661 -6.20 9.39 7.07
CA MET A 661 -5.61 8.27 6.34
C MET A 661 -4.18 8.59 5.93
N ASP A 662 -3.40 7.53 5.80
CA ASP A 662 -2.10 7.58 5.18
C ASP A 662 -2.23 7.16 3.73
N GLU A 663 -1.96 8.11 2.84
CA GLU A 663 -1.99 7.89 1.40
C GLU A 663 -0.58 7.55 0.94
N HIS A 664 -0.38 6.33 0.44
CA HIS A 664 0.84 5.99 -0.29
C HIS A 664 0.89 6.82 -1.58
N MET A 665 1.98 7.52 -1.81
CA MET A 665 2.23 8.32 -3.00
C MET A 665 3.70 8.18 -3.39
N PRO A 666 4.05 7.11 -4.15
CA PRO A 666 5.43 6.78 -4.50
C PRO A 666 6.19 7.98 -5.07
N HIS A 667 7.50 8.07 -4.81
CA HIS A 667 8.28 9.22 -5.27
C HIS A 667 8.39 9.33 -6.80
N ASP A 668 8.23 8.22 -7.52
CA ASP A 668 8.51 8.11 -8.95
C ASP A 668 7.33 7.70 -9.84
N VAL A 669 6.37 6.96 -9.31
CA VAL A 669 5.20 6.45 -10.06
C VAL A 669 3.83 6.73 -9.38
N PRO A 670 3.47 8.01 -9.16
CA PRO A 670 2.26 8.38 -8.42
C PRO A 670 0.94 8.19 -9.20
N GLU A 671 0.96 7.78 -10.46
CA GLU A 671 -0.22 7.77 -11.35
C GLU A 671 -1.36 6.93 -10.79
N LEU A 672 -1.06 5.70 -10.38
CA LEU A 672 -2.08 4.80 -9.82
C LEU A 672 -2.71 5.46 -8.59
N ASN A 673 -1.92 5.83 -7.59
CA ASN A 673 -2.43 6.41 -6.37
C ASN A 673 -3.18 7.73 -6.62
N THR A 674 -2.76 8.52 -7.61
CA THR A 674 -3.46 9.73 -8.05
C THR A 674 -4.83 9.41 -8.67
N PHE A 675 -4.91 8.42 -9.56
CA PHE A 675 -6.18 7.95 -10.13
C PHE A 675 -7.15 7.59 -9.01
N TRP A 676 -6.66 6.76 -8.11
CA TRP A 676 -7.40 6.24 -6.97
C TRP A 676 -7.79 7.30 -5.94
N HIS A 677 -7.22 8.51 -5.93
CA HIS A 677 -7.61 9.53 -4.95
C HIS A 677 -8.43 10.66 -5.54
N TYR A 678 -8.24 10.99 -6.82
CA TYR A 678 -8.74 12.24 -7.38
C TYR A 678 -9.57 12.07 -8.65
N VAL A 679 -9.41 10.96 -9.39
CA VAL A 679 -10.12 10.76 -10.66
C VAL A 679 -11.51 10.20 -10.39
N ASP A 680 -12.48 10.62 -11.19
CA ASP A 680 -13.81 10.02 -11.23
C ASP A 680 -13.72 8.72 -12.05
N PRO A 681 -13.82 7.53 -11.41
CA PRO A 681 -13.63 6.25 -12.11
C PRO A 681 -14.66 6.05 -13.23
N ASP A 682 -15.81 6.74 -13.18
CA ASP A 682 -16.86 6.66 -14.19
C ASP A 682 -16.98 7.93 -15.04
N ARG A 683 -15.97 8.82 -14.99
CA ARG A 683 -15.85 10.00 -15.85
C ARG A 683 -17.11 10.86 -15.91
N GLY A 684 -17.78 11.03 -14.77
CA GLY A 684 -18.95 11.88 -14.63
C GLY A 684 -20.28 11.24 -14.98
N ARG A 685 -20.36 9.91 -15.20
CA ARG A 685 -21.66 9.21 -15.29
C ARG A 685 -22.48 9.43 -14.02
N TRP A 686 -21.84 9.43 -12.85
CA TRP A 686 -22.50 9.81 -11.59
C TRP A 686 -23.07 11.24 -11.64
N ARG A 687 -22.35 12.20 -12.21
CA ARG A 687 -22.78 13.60 -12.19
C ARG A 687 -23.92 13.92 -13.17
N THR A 688 -24.11 13.09 -14.20
CA THR A 688 -24.93 13.45 -15.37
C THR A 688 -26.07 12.48 -15.68
N GLN A 689 -26.02 11.23 -15.19
CA GLN A 689 -27.01 10.21 -15.56
C GLN A 689 -28.16 10.15 -14.54
N ALA A 690 -29.25 10.83 -14.89
CA ALA A 690 -30.54 10.72 -14.20
C ALA A 690 -31.05 9.26 -14.20
N LEU A 691 -31.44 8.78 -13.02
CA LEU A 691 -32.11 7.49 -12.85
C LEU A 691 -33.52 7.52 -13.46
N GLY A 692 -33.58 7.32 -14.77
CA GLY A 692 -34.80 7.35 -15.58
C GLY A 692 -34.58 7.12 -17.07
N ALA A 693 -33.34 7.18 -17.57
CA ALA A 693 -33.01 6.91 -18.98
C ALA A 693 -32.71 5.43 -19.30
N GLY A 694 -32.94 4.53 -18.35
CA GLY A 694 -32.66 3.09 -18.47
C GLY A 694 -31.97 2.59 -17.20
N SER A 695 -32.51 1.53 -16.62
CA SER A 695 -32.11 0.90 -15.35
C SER A 695 -30.70 0.27 -15.33
N ALA A 696 -29.83 0.60 -16.30
CA ALA A 696 -28.53 -0.04 -16.51
C ALA A 696 -27.32 0.75 -15.96
N GLY A 697 -27.51 1.85 -15.22
CA GLY A 697 -26.44 2.83 -14.95
C GLY A 697 -25.92 2.99 -13.51
N ILE A 698 -26.44 2.26 -12.51
CA ILE A 698 -26.01 2.44 -11.09
C ILE A 698 -24.86 1.49 -10.71
N THR A 699 -24.55 0.51 -11.55
CA THR A 699 -23.69 -0.62 -11.21
C THR A 699 -22.23 -0.36 -11.53
N SER A 700 -21.72 0.85 -11.30
CA SER A 700 -20.27 0.94 -11.15
C SER A 700 -19.93 0.33 -9.79
N TRP A 701 -19.67 -0.97 -9.85
CA TRP A 701 -19.15 -1.80 -8.78
C TRP A 701 -17.71 -1.40 -8.40
N HIS A 702 -17.10 -0.49 -9.18
CA HIS A 702 -15.70 -0.11 -9.07
C HIS A 702 -15.54 1.24 -8.36
N TYR A 703 -15.93 1.31 -7.09
CA TYR A 703 -15.70 2.47 -6.19
C TYR A 703 -14.30 2.51 -5.59
N TRP A 704 -13.37 1.80 -6.21
CA TRP A 704 -11.96 1.73 -5.83
C TRP A 704 -11.28 3.03 -6.25
N GLY A 705 -11.66 4.12 -5.58
CA GLY A 705 -11.04 5.41 -5.73
C GLY A 705 -11.91 6.63 -5.34
N ASN A 706 -11.24 7.74 -5.06
CA ASN A 706 -11.76 9.01 -4.57
C ASN A 706 -12.56 8.88 -3.28
N PHE A 707 -11.87 8.42 -2.22
CA PHE A 707 -12.46 8.18 -0.90
C PHE A 707 -13.24 9.39 -0.35
N GLY A 708 -12.84 10.61 -0.72
CA GLY A 708 -13.50 11.84 -0.30
C GLY A 708 -14.65 12.33 -1.17
N PHE A 709 -15.06 11.61 -2.22
CA PHE A 709 -16.11 12.06 -3.18
C PHE A 709 -15.80 13.42 -3.83
N ASN A 710 -14.51 13.76 -4.00
CA ASN A 710 -14.01 15.03 -4.53
C ASN A 710 -13.96 15.04 -6.07
N PHE A 711 -15.07 14.71 -6.72
CA PHE A 711 -15.10 14.54 -8.18
C PHE A 711 -15.05 15.87 -8.94
N ASP A 712 -14.24 15.93 -10.01
CA ASP A 712 -14.09 17.13 -10.85
C ASP A 712 -13.74 16.75 -12.31
N ALA A 713 -14.50 17.27 -13.28
CA ALA A 713 -14.31 16.90 -14.69
C ALA A 713 -13.00 17.46 -15.28
N ARG A 714 -12.46 18.52 -14.67
CA ARG A 714 -11.15 19.07 -15.03
C ARG A 714 -10.04 18.12 -14.61
N VAL A 715 -10.22 17.43 -13.48
CA VAL A 715 -9.24 16.45 -12.95
C VAL A 715 -9.15 15.25 -13.87
N ASP A 716 -10.29 14.70 -14.30
CA ASP A 716 -10.33 13.57 -15.26
C ASP A 716 -9.51 13.90 -16.52
N LYS A 717 -9.76 15.08 -17.11
CA LYS A 717 -9.06 15.57 -18.31
C LYS A 717 -7.57 15.80 -18.08
N ILE A 718 -7.17 16.26 -16.90
CA ILE A 718 -5.76 16.47 -16.55
C ILE A 718 -5.07 15.12 -16.36
N TYR A 719 -5.72 14.17 -15.69
CA TYR A 719 -5.19 12.84 -15.49
C TYR A 719 -4.98 12.12 -16.82
N ASP A 720 -5.92 12.26 -17.75
CA ASP A 720 -5.77 11.77 -19.12
C ASP A 720 -4.54 12.38 -19.82
N ARG A 721 -4.14 13.63 -19.50
CA ARG A 721 -2.87 14.17 -19.97
C ARG A 721 -1.68 13.53 -19.28
N ILE A 722 -1.73 13.35 -17.96
CA ILE A 722 -0.63 12.74 -17.18
C ILE A 722 -0.25 11.39 -17.77
N VAL A 723 -1.23 10.51 -18.00
CA VAL A 723 -0.97 9.14 -18.48
C VAL A 723 -0.42 9.07 -19.92
N MET A 724 -0.73 10.08 -20.75
CA MET A 724 -0.29 10.17 -22.16
C MET A 724 0.97 11.03 -22.38
N SER A 725 1.48 11.67 -21.33
CA SER A 725 2.59 12.63 -21.40
C SER A 725 3.93 11.99 -21.04
N ASN A 726 5.02 12.52 -21.58
CA ASN A 726 6.38 12.25 -21.08
C ASN A 726 6.60 12.83 -19.67
N PRO A 727 7.66 12.42 -18.95
CA PRO A 727 7.93 12.89 -17.57
C PRO A 727 7.99 14.42 -17.40
N THR A 728 8.53 15.15 -18.38
CA THR A 728 8.61 16.62 -18.30
C THR A 728 7.23 17.28 -18.33
N GLU A 729 6.36 16.85 -19.24
CA GLU A 729 5.00 17.36 -19.35
C GLU A 729 4.14 16.92 -18.16
N ARG A 730 4.33 15.71 -17.63
CA ARG A 730 3.63 15.21 -16.44
C ARG A 730 3.77 16.15 -15.25
N LYS A 731 4.97 16.67 -14.98
CA LYS A 731 5.19 17.63 -13.88
C LYS A 731 4.29 18.86 -13.98
N GLN A 732 4.06 19.36 -15.20
CA GLN A 732 3.18 20.50 -15.43
C GLN A 732 1.71 20.14 -15.19
N TRP A 733 1.29 18.95 -15.59
CA TRP A 733 -0.08 18.48 -15.39
C TRP A 733 -0.39 18.17 -13.93
N TYR A 734 0.57 17.58 -13.21
CA TYR A 734 0.48 17.43 -11.76
C TYR A 734 0.35 18.77 -11.04
N SER A 735 1.09 19.80 -11.46
CA SER A 735 0.93 21.15 -10.90
C SER A 735 -0.48 21.70 -11.11
N LYS A 736 -1.12 21.44 -12.26
CA LYS A 736 -2.52 21.86 -12.50
C LYS A 736 -3.53 21.05 -11.70
N LEU A 737 -3.27 19.75 -11.50
CA LEU A 737 -4.07 18.90 -10.64
C LEU A 737 -4.00 19.40 -9.19
N ALA A 738 -2.80 19.73 -8.72
CA ALA A 738 -2.52 20.30 -7.40
C ALA A 738 -3.33 21.58 -7.18
N GLU A 739 -3.32 22.52 -8.13
CA GLU A 739 -4.11 23.76 -8.06
C GLU A 739 -5.61 23.50 -7.86
N ILE A 740 -6.17 22.50 -8.55
CA ILE A 740 -7.59 22.16 -8.40
C ILE A 740 -7.84 21.53 -7.02
N GLN A 741 -7.08 20.51 -6.65
CA GLN A 741 -7.37 19.76 -5.42
C GLN A 741 -7.02 20.54 -4.15
N GLN A 742 -5.89 21.25 -4.14
CA GLN A 742 -5.36 21.99 -2.99
C GLN A 742 -5.99 23.38 -2.83
N ASN A 743 -6.21 24.10 -3.93
CA ASN A 743 -6.55 25.54 -3.90
C ASN A 743 -7.99 25.86 -4.31
N ASP A 744 -8.66 24.94 -5.01
CA ASP A 744 -10.08 25.05 -5.35
C ASP A 744 -10.92 24.14 -4.45
N LYS A 745 -10.75 22.82 -4.52
CA LYS A 745 -11.65 21.84 -3.90
C LYS A 745 -11.50 21.66 -2.39
N TYR A 746 -10.28 21.71 -1.84
CA TYR A 746 -10.03 21.45 -0.41
C TYR A 746 -10.64 20.12 0.06
N GLY A 747 -10.63 19.09 -0.78
CA GLY A 747 -11.17 17.78 -0.46
C GLY A 747 -10.35 16.99 0.57
N VAL A 748 -9.11 17.42 0.77
CA VAL A 748 -8.12 16.79 1.63
C VAL A 748 -7.37 17.88 2.39
N MET A 749 -7.21 17.72 3.70
CA MET A 749 -6.22 18.46 4.47
C MET A 749 -4.94 17.67 4.49
N PHE A 750 -3.97 18.09 3.68
CA PHE A 750 -2.62 17.56 3.69
C PHE A 750 -1.97 17.96 5.00
N LEU A 751 -1.49 17.03 5.85
CA LEU A 751 -0.98 17.35 7.20
C LEU A 751 0.54 17.29 7.27
N TYR A 752 1.11 16.10 7.14
CA TYR A 752 2.55 15.89 7.21
C TYR A 752 2.99 14.64 6.43
N GLU A 753 4.29 14.55 6.19
CA GLU A 753 5.00 13.33 5.77
C GLU A 753 5.97 12.98 6.91
N ALA A 754 5.89 11.76 7.42
CA ALA A 754 6.76 11.32 8.51
C ALA A 754 8.22 11.30 8.02
N ARG A 755 9.17 11.62 8.90
CA ARG A 755 10.59 11.35 8.65
C ARG A 755 10.86 9.93 9.10
N GLU A 756 10.89 9.04 8.13
CA GLU A 756 11.15 7.63 8.37
C GLU A 756 12.65 7.36 8.42
N GLY A 757 12.98 6.12 8.72
CA GLY A 757 14.35 5.67 8.70
C GLY A 757 14.46 4.20 8.98
N TRP A 758 15.67 3.76 9.28
CA TRP A 758 15.91 2.40 9.71
C TRP A 758 17.01 2.35 10.75
N ALA A 759 16.93 1.33 11.58
CA ALA A 759 17.91 1.02 12.60
C ALA A 759 18.56 -0.32 12.29
N MET A 760 19.89 -0.39 12.39
CA MET A 760 20.67 -1.61 12.20
C MET A 760 21.77 -1.71 13.26
N TRP A 761 21.99 -2.89 13.82
CA TRP A 761 23.12 -3.12 14.71
C TRP A 761 24.45 -3.01 13.96
N LYS A 762 25.45 -2.39 14.61
CA LYS A 762 26.75 -2.05 14.00
C LYS A 762 27.71 -3.23 13.82
N ASP A 763 27.31 -4.42 14.24
CA ASP A 763 27.99 -5.65 13.83
C ASP A 763 27.65 -6.09 12.40
N PHE A 764 26.66 -5.44 11.79
CA PHE A 764 26.42 -5.48 10.36
C PHE A 764 26.80 -4.15 9.70
N GLU A 765 27.53 -4.26 8.60
CA GLU A 765 27.69 -3.20 7.61
C GLU A 765 26.86 -3.55 6.38
N THR A 766 26.40 -2.55 5.65
CA THR A 766 25.69 -2.75 4.39
C THR A 766 26.17 -1.76 3.35
N PHE A 767 26.04 -2.14 2.08
CA PHE A 767 26.23 -1.21 0.98
C PHE A 767 25.03 -0.29 0.87
N ILE A 768 25.29 1.01 0.88
CA ILE A 768 24.26 2.02 0.74
C ILE A 768 24.68 3.02 -0.31
N VAL A 769 23.74 3.40 -1.16
CA VAL A 769 23.94 4.44 -2.18
C VAL A 769 23.26 5.70 -1.68
N ALA A 770 23.94 6.84 -1.80
CA ALA A 770 23.29 8.12 -1.59
C ALA A 770 22.36 8.39 -2.78
N ASP A 771 21.12 8.77 -2.49
CA ASP A 771 20.16 9.19 -3.49
C ASP A 771 20.46 10.62 -4.00
N LYS A 772 19.58 11.15 -4.84
CA LYS A 772 19.68 12.50 -5.42
C LYS A 772 19.61 13.63 -4.37
N GLU A 773 19.00 13.36 -3.22
CA GLU A 773 18.86 14.29 -2.08
C GLU A 773 19.99 14.10 -1.04
N GLY A 774 20.83 13.08 -1.22
CA GLY A 774 21.91 12.70 -0.34
C GLY A 774 21.53 11.68 0.75
N TRP A 775 20.30 11.15 0.75
CA TRP A 775 19.86 10.12 1.69
C TRP A 775 20.39 8.74 1.32
N LEU A 776 20.71 7.97 2.35
CA LEU A 776 21.30 6.66 2.22
C LEU A 776 20.20 5.61 2.03
N SER A 777 20.15 4.98 0.85
CA SER A 777 19.22 3.89 0.58
C SER A 777 19.87 2.68 -0.11
N GLY A 778 19.39 1.49 0.21
CA GLY A 778 19.89 0.25 -0.40
C GLY A 778 19.39 0.08 -1.84
N LEU A 779 19.60 -1.09 -2.42
CA LEU A 779 18.96 -1.44 -3.69
C LEU A 779 17.52 -1.93 -3.38
N TYR A 780 16.50 -1.44 -4.11
CA TYR A 780 15.06 -1.79 -4.03
C TYR A 780 14.24 -1.32 -2.80
N GLY A 781 14.35 -0.06 -2.42
CA GLY A 781 13.53 0.54 -1.37
C GLY A 781 14.03 0.30 0.05
N GLY A 782 15.07 -0.53 0.26
CA GLY A 782 15.55 -0.87 1.59
C GLY A 782 16.87 -1.63 1.60
N ILE A 783 17.23 -2.21 2.76
CA ILE A 783 18.46 -3.00 2.90
C ILE A 783 18.26 -4.37 2.24
N SER A 784 19.00 -4.60 1.17
CA SER A 784 19.14 -5.90 0.52
C SER A 784 20.15 -6.76 1.29
N ASN A 785 19.70 -7.90 1.82
CA ASN A 785 20.50 -8.71 2.75
C ASN A 785 21.79 -9.28 2.14
N HIS A 786 21.84 -9.44 0.81
CA HIS A 786 23.03 -9.94 0.13
C HIS A 786 24.18 -8.94 0.07
N PHE A 787 23.95 -7.67 0.42
CA PHE A 787 24.99 -6.66 0.60
C PHE A 787 25.40 -6.48 2.07
N LEU A 788 25.00 -7.40 2.96
CA LEU A 788 25.42 -7.37 4.36
C LEU A 788 26.81 -7.99 4.52
N ARG A 789 27.63 -7.31 5.32
CA ARG A 789 28.90 -7.77 5.87
C ARG A 789 28.77 -7.86 7.38
N TYR A 790 29.18 -8.97 7.97
CA TYR A 790 29.22 -9.16 9.40
C TYR A 790 30.61 -8.79 9.93
N VAL A 791 30.72 -7.60 10.53
CA VAL A 791 31.98 -7.10 11.11
C VAL A 791 32.14 -7.49 12.57
N GLY A 792 31.10 -8.07 13.18
CA GLY A 792 31.06 -8.41 14.59
C GLY A 792 30.99 -7.16 15.50
N LEU A 793 30.67 -7.37 16.78
CA LEU A 793 30.66 -6.27 17.74
C LEU A 793 32.09 -5.92 18.15
N SER A 794 32.50 -4.67 17.87
CA SER A 794 33.83 -4.16 18.23
C SER A 794 33.99 -3.81 19.72
N VAL A 795 32.93 -3.90 20.54
CA VAL A 795 32.94 -3.44 21.94
C VAL A 795 32.25 -4.44 22.86
N GLU A 796 32.85 -4.71 24.03
CA GLU A 796 32.20 -5.41 25.14
C GLU A 796 30.84 -4.76 25.42
N TYR A 797 29.77 -5.56 25.36
CA TYR A 797 28.43 -5.11 25.72
C TYR A 797 28.48 -4.25 26.99
N PRO A 798 27.91 -3.03 27.00
CA PRO A 798 27.52 -2.45 28.27
C PRO A 798 26.55 -3.46 28.88
N LEU A 799 27.01 -4.20 29.89
CA LEU A 799 26.15 -5.00 30.76
C LEU A 799 25.01 -4.06 31.15
N ILE A 800 23.83 -4.26 30.55
CA ILE A 800 22.60 -3.60 30.99
C ILE A 800 22.60 -3.85 32.50
N PRO A 801 22.64 -2.81 33.35
CA PRO A 801 22.68 -3.00 34.79
C PRO A 801 21.50 -3.87 35.16
N GLY A 802 21.78 -5.12 35.55
CA GLY A 802 20.84 -6.22 35.40
C GLY A 802 19.51 -5.96 36.11
N SER A 803 18.50 -5.46 35.42
CA SER A 803 17.17 -5.27 35.99
C SER A 803 16.26 -6.46 35.67
N PRO A 804 16.23 -7.10 34.48
CA PRO A 804 15.34 -8.24 34.28
C PRO A 804 15.87 -9.49 35.00
N LEU A 805 17.17 -9.77 34.94
CA LEU A 805 17.71 -11.00 35.52
C LEU A 805 17.69 -10.97 37.05
N LEU A 806 18.08 -9.86 37.69
CA LEU A 806 18.01 -9.71 39.15
C LEU A 806 16.57 -9.55 39.65
N ILE A 807 15.67 -8.87 38.93
CA ILE A 807 14.26 -8.81 39.34
C ILE A 807 13.62 -10.18 39.17
N THR A 808 13.86 -10.91 38.08
CA THR A 808 13.35 -12.27 37.88
C THR A 808 13.96 -13.24 38.88
N LEU A 809 15.25 -13.15 39.20
CA LEU A 809 15.88 -13.91 40.29
C LEU A 809 15.29 -13.53 41.65
N THR A 810 15.09 -12.24 41.92
CA THR A 810 14.53 -11.77 43.20
C THR A 810 13.07 -12.20 43.36
N VAL A 811 12.25 -12.06 42.33
CA VAL A 811 10.86 -12.51 42.30
C VAL A 811 10.77 -14.03 42.40
N SER A 812 11.66 -14.76 41.73
CA SER A 812 11.73 -16.23 41.83
C SER A 812 12.17 -16.68 43.21
N VAL A 813 13.16 -16.00 43.82
CA VAL A 813 13.63 -16.27 45.18
C VAL A 813 12.53 -15.93 46.20
N VAL A 814 11.88 -14.77 46.09
CA VAL A 814 10.76 -14.36 46.96
C VAL A 814 9.58 -15.32 46.83
N SER A 815 9.21 -15.72 45.62
CA SER A 815 8.15 -16.71 45.37
C SER A 815 8.50 -18.08 45.97
N THR A 816 9.73 -18.55 45.76
CA THR A 816 10.22 -19.82 46.31
C THR A 816 10.25 -19.78 47.84
N LEU A 817 10.74 -18.68 48.43
CA LEU A 817 10.76 -18.49 49.88
C LEU A 817 9.33 -18.36 50.45
N GLY A 818 8.41 -17.73 49.73
CA GLY A 818 6.98 -17.66 50.08
C GLY A 818 6.30 -19.02 50.11
N ILE A 819 6.57 -19.87 49.10
CA ILE A 819 6.09 -21.25 49.04
C ILE A 819 6.69 -22.06 50.20
N VAL A 820 8.00 -21.97 50.43
CA VAL A 820 8.68 -22.66 51.55
C VAL A 820 8.10 -22.21 52.91
N TYR A 821 7.88 -20.92 53.09
CA TYR A 821 7.28 -20.36 54.31
C TYR A 821 5.84 -20.86 54.52
N ALA A 822 5.01 -20.85 53.49
CA ALA A 822 3.64 -21.35 53.54
C ALA A 822 3.59 -22.85 53.91
N LEU A 823 4.47 -23.65 53.32
CA LEU A 823 4.62 -25.07 53.63
C LEU A 823 5.09 -25.31 55.08
N MET A 824 6.02 -24.49 55.58
CA MET A 824 6.49 -24.57 56.97
C MET A 824 5.41 -24.14 57.98
N ARG A 825 4.60 -23.11 57.67
CA ARG A 825 3.50 -22.64 58.52
C ARG A 825 2.38 -23.68 58.63
N LYS A 826 2.01 -24.33 57.52
CA LYS A 826 1.00 -25.41 57.49
C LYS A 826 1.40 -26.63 58.35
N LYS A 827 2.70 -26.81 58.60
CA LYS A 827 3.26 -27.91 59.41
C LYS A 827 3.42 -27.58 60.90
N LYS A 828 3.19 -26.33 61.31
CA LYS A 828 3.11 -25.91 62.72
C LYS A 828 1.68 -25.93 63.26
N LEU A 829 0.69 -25.97 62.36
CA LEU A 829 -0.75 -26.04 62.66
C LEU A 829 -1.31 -27.48 62.61
N ARG A 830 -0.43 -28.46 62.39
CA ARG A 830 -0.65 -29.91 62.61
C ARG A 830 0.46 -30.41 63.52
#